data_AF-A0A838FCB2-F1
#
_entry.id   AF-A0A838FCB2-F1
#
_cell.length_a   1.000
_cell.length_b   1.000
_cell.length_c   1.000
_cell.angle_alpha   90.00
_cell.angle_beta   90.00
_cell.angle_gamma   90.00
#
_symmetry.space_group_name_H-M   'P 1'
#
loop_
_entity.id
_entity.type
_entity.pdbx_description
1 polymer ?
#
loop_
_entity_poly.entity_id
_entity_poly.type
_entity_poly.pdbx_seq_one_letter_code
_entity_poly.pdbx_strand_id
1 'polypeptide(L)'
;MRIFNSAISIVVVHIFFSFSAYSQFQYLSPKPGSLYRNPETNIIIRNGDFIDAASMDPQLVHIEGSESGVHISKLALSDDGKTIVAQPVSPFTPGEQVKVIVYDGFRKKSGVLISGTTFNFNIRAPRTNADLQRIKDALKYARDQEYIETTGTPTEPPTESTRDLCSVIPNVITTTGNEFKGNPFYYNFHGNEAGCFAKTILTNNGDSVFAEFDNNRGISFTINKNGYLTYYSYLDSGFEMMDTMYNVVKNLYMGNGYNADEHELLIFPNGHRFMFSYDVQPNINLESVGGLDSVAVIGCVIQELDSNDLVIFEWSSWDHFLYTDAVFWIESLLPFSTIFDWVHANSLELDYDSNLLLSSRHLSEITKINLSTGEIMWRLGGDNNEFLFVNDTFINLPFSGQHDFRRVADGHYTLYNNGNNIQPTKSSAKEYLLDQDNKIATLVWSYSHPPINGQNVFAAAMGNVQRLPNGNTFINWGLIPNGYSAVPRFTEVDSMKNIVWEFNFVDTSYYICYRGYKFDWNRCPPALDSTLAITYVSSDSAVLTWEEPNFSSSYIFQYKLTTSTDWISVPGFTNSISLDNLIPNSFYDWQIQSICMDFGDSSAFTTIQQFNTLPVATTSINGDATWFNVFPIPAQDIVHINFNVNESLQLSLEIVNLLGAVVYSESLTASNGLNERTISIDGLTEGFYFMQLTGDNISARKQIVVQ
;
A
#
# COMPACT_ATOMS: atom_id res chain seq x y z
N MET A 1 29.05 -36.39 36.03
CA MET A 1 28.47 -36.68 37.35
C MET A 1 29.32 -36.02 38.44
N ARG A 2 28.97 -34.79 38.82
CA ARG A 2 29.28 -34.12 40.10
C ARG A 2 28.28 -32.98 40.20
N ILE A 3 27.32 -33.14 41.11
CA ILE A 3 26.20 -32.24 41.36
C ILE A 3 26.68 -31.26 42.43
N PHE A 4 26.62 -29.95 42.14
CA PHE A 4 26.60 -28.91 43.16
C PHE A 4 25.22 -28.25 43.10
N ASN A 5 24.38 -28.61 44.08
CA ASN A 5 23.13 -27.93 44.37
C ASN A 5 23.44 -26.68 45.19
N SER A 6 23.24 -25.50 44.59
CA SER A 6 23.12 -24.24 45.31
C SER A 6 21.77 -23.65 44.96
N ALA A 7 20.77 -23.93 45.80
CA ALA A 7 19.44 -23.33 45.68
C ALA A 7 19.53 -21.85 46.08
N ILE A 8 19.56 -20.96 45.11
CA ILE A 8 19.28 -19.53 45.30
C ILE A 8 17.79 -19.35 45.03
N SER A 9 17.01 -19.16 46.08
CA SER A 9 15.62 -18.72 45.97
C SER A 9 15.61 -17.28 45.46
N ILE A 10 15.46 -17.11 44.15
CA ILE A 10 15.12 -15.82 43.54
C ILE A 10 13.64 -15.56 43.89
N VAL A 11 13.41 -14.66 44.82
CA VAL A 11 12.09 -14.06 45.03
C VAL A 11 11.82 -13.17 43.81
N VAL A 12 11.08 -13.71 42.85
CA VAL A 12 10.55 -12.93 41.72
C VAL A 12 9.46 -12.03 42.29
N VAL A 13 9.84 -10.82 42.69
CA VAL A 13 8.88 -9.76 42.99
C VAL A 13 8.20 -9.41 41.68
N HIS A 14 7.01 -9.95 41.46
CA HIS A 14 6.10 -9.45 40.43
C HIS A 14 5.67 -8.05 40.90
N ILE A 15 6.42 -7.03 40.47
CA ILE A 15 5.96 -5.65 40.56
C ILE A 15 4.83 -5.55 39.55
N PHE A 16 3.60 -5.75 40.02
CA PHE A 16 2.41 -5.30 39.32
C PHE A 16 2.52 -3.78 39.22
N PHE A 17 3.00 -3.28 38.08
CA PHE A 17 2.72 -1.90 37.72
C PHE A 17 1.20 -1.78 37.60
N SER A 18 0.63 -0.90 38.39
CA SER A 18 -0.77 -0.51 38.32
C SER A 18 -1.07 0.09 36.95
N PHE A 19 -1.55 -0.72 36.01
CA PHE A 19 -2.18 -0.30 34.76
C PHE A 19 -3.52 0.37 35.08
N SER A 20 -3.53 1.67 35.39
CA SER A 20 -4.82 2.38 35.58
C SER A 20 -4.83 3.86 35.21
N ALA A 21 -3.87 4.35 34.40
CA ALA A 21 -3.92 5.73 33.89
C ALA A 21 -4.04 5.85 32.35
N TYR A 22 -3.82 4.76 31.58
CA TYR A 22 -3.79 4.80 30.11
C TYR A 22 -5.04 4.28 29.41
N SER A 23 -6.09 3.88 30.16
CA SER A 23 -7.19 3.04 29.65
C SER A 23 -8.01 3.58 28.46
N GLN A 24 -7.81 4.83 28.05
CA GLN A 24 -8.53 5.44 26.91
C GLN A 24 -7.67 5.67 25.67
N PHE A 25 -6.34 5.79 25.78
CA PHE A 25 -5.48 5.98 24.61
C PHE A 25 -4.99 4.61 24.16
N GLN A 26 -5.31 4.24 22.92
CA GLN A 26 -4.83 2.99 22.34
C GLN A 26 -3.34 3.08 22.04
N TYR A 27 -2.86 4.25 21.63
CA TYR A 27 -1.46 4.47 21.30
C TYR A 27 -0.98 5.86 21.68
N LEU A 28 0.21 5.90 22.26
CA LEU A 28 0.97 7.09 22.61
C LEU A 28 2.40 6.91 22.10
N SER A 29 2.90 7.88 21.34
CA SER A 29 4.31 7.94 20.95
C SER A 29 4.93 9.27 21.38
N PRO A 30 6.16 9.27 21.91
CA PRO A 30 6.93 8.09 22.30
C PRO A 30 6.25 7.24 23.38
N LYS A 31 6.55 5.94 23.42
CA LYS A 31 6.04 5.05 24.48
C LYS A 31 6.40 5.62 25.85
N PRO A 32 5.50 5.66 26.85
CA PRO A 32 5.84 6.16 28.18
C PRO A 32 7.06 5.45 28.77
N GLY A 33 8.04 6.22 29.25
CA GLY A 33 9.30 5.73 29.80
C GLY A 33 10.33 5.33 28.74
N SER A 34 10.03 5.46 27.46
CA SER A 34 10.96 5.12 26.38
C SER A 34 12.27 5.90 26.47
N LEU A 35 13.31 5.25 25.98
CA LEU A 35 14.67 5.78 25.92
C LEU A 35 15.07 6.07 24.48
N TYR A 36 16.19 6.77 24.34
CA TYR A 36 16.92 6.94 23.09
C TYR A 36 16.15 7.62 21.94
N ARG A 37 15.10 8.40 22.23
CA ARG A 37 14.40 9.16 21.19
C ARG A 37 15.32 10.21 20.56
N ASN A 38 15.12 10.49 19.28
CA ASN A 38 15.78 11.61 18.62
C ASN A 38 15.29 12.95 19.20
N PRO A 39 16.14 13.99 19.23
CA PRO A 39 15.74 15.37 19.55
C PRO A 39 14.53 15.88 18.74
N GLU A 40 14.35 15.40 17.52
CA GLU A 40 13.29 15.82 16.59
C GLU A 40 11.97 15.06 16.76
N THR A 41 11.85 14.18 17.76
CA THR A 41 10.67 13.31 17.92
C THR A 41 9.38 14.12 18.07
N ASN A 42 8.33 13.73 17.35
CA ASN A 42 6.99 14.26 17.56
C ASN A 42 6.23 13.51 18.66
N ILE A 43 5.09 14.06 19.06
CA ILE A 43 4.16 13.41 19.99
C ILE A 43 2.94 12.93 19.21
N ILE A 44 2.59 11.66 19.34
CA ILE A 44 1.48 11.02 18.65
C ILE A 44 0.47 10.51 19.67
N ILE A 45 -0.80 10.86 19.47
CA ILE A 45 -1.90 10.55 20.38
C ILE A 45 -3.03 9.92 19.57
N ARG A 46 -3.41 8.68 19.92
CA ARG A 46 -4.50 7.97 19.28
C ARG A 46 -5.44 7.34 20.31
N ASN A 47 -6.69 7.77 20.29
CA ASN A 47 -7.76 7.21 21.13
C ASN A 47 -8.41 5.96 20.51
N GLY A 48 -8.36 5.83 19.18
CA GLY A 48 -8.97 4.73 18.41
C GLY A 48 -10.22 5.10 17.62
N ASP A 49 -10.87 6.21 18.00
CA ASP A 49 -12.06 6.75 17.32
C ASP A 49 -11.72 7.96 16.45
N PHE A 50 -12.63 8.28 15.51
CA PHE A 50 -12.53 9.50 14.71
C PHE A 50 -12.62 10.74 15.61
N ILE A 51 -11.73 11.70 15.38
CA ILE A 51 -11.63 12.95 16.13
C ILE A 51 -12.50 14.02 15.47
N ASP A 52 -13.18 14.82 16.29
CA ASP A 52 -13.83 16.04 15.83
C ASP A 52 -12.74 17.10 15.58
N ALA A 53 -12.49 17.42 14.31
CA ALA A 53 -11.50 18.43 13.91
C ALA A 53 -11.75 19.81 14.54
N ALA A 54 -13.01 20.14 14.89
CA ALA A 54 -13.33 21.40 15.56
C ALA A 54 -12.85 21.44 17.02
N SER A 55 -12.52 20.29 17.62
CA SER A 55 -11.96 20.19 18.97
C SER A 55 -10.43 20.28 19.02
N MET A 56 -9.76 20.44 17.87
CA MET A 56 -8.31 20.53 17.79
C MET A 56 -7.81 21.88 18.32
N ASP A 57 -7.29 21.90 19.55
CA ASP A 57 -6.69 23.08 20.18
C ASP A 57 -5.24 22.78 20.62
N PRO A 58 -4.23 23.49 20.10
CA PRO A 58 -2.83 23.32 20.50
C PRO A 58 -2.57 23.50 22.00
N GLN A 59 -3.41 24.24 22.74
CA GLN A 59 -3.26 24.42 24.19
C GLN A 59 -3.55 23.14 24.99
N LEU A 60 -4.17 22.13 24.36
CA LEU A 60 -4.47 20.85 25.00
C LEU A 60 -3.26 19.92 25.10
N VAL A 61 -2.13 20.26 24.48
CA VAL A 61 -0.90 19.48 24.57
C VAL A 61 0.23 20.36 25.09
N HIS A 62 0.62 20.16 26.34
CA HIS A 62 1.79 20.81 26.95
C HIS A 62 2.98 19.87 26.92
N ILE A 63 4.09 20.35 26.34
CA ILE A 63 5.33 19.60 26.19
C ILE A 63 6.44 20.41 26.86
N GLU A 64 7.18 19.78 27.77
CA GLU A 64 8.24 20.44 28.53
C GLU A 64 9.43 19.50 28.69
N GLY A 65 10.57 19.90 28.13
CA GLY A 65 11.85 19.25 28.36
C GLY A 65 12.49 19.76 29.65
N SER A 66 13.16 18.88 30.38
CA SER A 66 13.83 19.23 31.64
C SER A 66 14.94 20.27 31.49
N GLU A 67 15.51 20.40 30.29
CA GLU A 67 16.60 21.34 29.97
C GLU A 67 16.16 22.38 28.92
N SER A 68 15.43 21.94 27.88
CA SER A 68 14.95 22.82 26.80
C SER A 68 13.73 23.66 27.21
N GLY A 69 13.07 23.34 28.32
CA GLY A 69 11.89 24.06 28.81
C GLY A 69 10.62 23.75 28.01
N VAL A 70 9.68 24.69 28.00
CA VAL A 70 8.37 24.52 27.35
C VAL A 70 8.49 24.64 25.83
N HIS A 71 7.92 23.68 25.10
CA HIS A 71 7.91 23.65 23.64
C HIS A 71 6.60 24.16 23.05
N ILE A 72 6.72 24.92 21.97
CA ILE A 72 5.60 25.23 21.08
C ILE A 72 5.53 24.11 20.05
N SER A 73 4.34 23.54 19.85
CA SER A 73 4.11 22.49 18.85
C SER A 73 3.06 22.88 17.81
N LYS A 74 3.26 22.44 16.57
CA LYS A 74 2.22 22.43 15.54
C LYS A 74 1.35 21.20 15.76
N LEU A 75 0.05 21.42 15.95
CA LEU A 75 -0.93 20.34 16.10
C LEU A 75 -1.53 20.01 14.73
N ALA A 76 -1.57 18.73 14.38
CA ALA A 76 -2.17 18.22 13.16
C ALA A 76 -3.09 17.03 13.48
N LEU A 77 -4.17 16.90 12.71
CA LEU A 77 -4.96 15.67 12.63
C LEU A 77 -4.56 14.99 11.32
N SER A 78 -4.12 13.74 11.40
CA SER A 78 -3.79 12.95 10.21
C SER A 78 -5.04 12.73 9.33
N ASP A 79 -4.81 12.44 8.06
CA ASP A 79 -5.84 12.08 7.07
C ASP A 79 -6.60 10.78 7.42
N ASP A 80 -6.09 9.95 8.34
CA ASP A 80 -6.83 8.84 8.96
C ASP A 80 -8.03 9.31 9.82
N GLY A 81 -8.07 10.60 10.17
CA GLY A 81 -9.10 11.24 10.98
C GLY A 81 -9.13 10.80 12.44
N LYS A 82 -8.14 10.04 12.92
CA LYS A 82 -8.06 9.43 14.26
C LYS A 82 -6.81 9.81 15.02
N THR A 83 -5.72 10.13 14.33
CA THR A 83 -4.40 10.33 14.93
C THR A 83 -4.07 11.80 15.05
N ILE A 84 -3.89 12.25 16.30
CA ILE A 84 -3.45 13.61 16.61
C ILE A 84 -1.93 13.59 16.73
N VAL A 85 -1.26 14.52 16.06
CA VAL A 85 0.19 14.70 16.13
C VAL A 85 0.50 16.12 16.61
N ALA A 86 1.28 16.23 17.68
CA ALA A 86 1.89 17.49 18.11
C ALA A 86 3.38 17.46 17.78
N GLN A 87 3.80 18.28 16.81
CA GLN A 87 5.17 18.36 16.35
C GLN A 87 5.88 19.58 16.97
N PRO A 88 6.85 19.39 17.89
CA PRO A 88 7.65 20.49 18.43
C PRO A 88 8.31 21.30 17.30
N VAL A 89 8.28 22.64 17.42
CA VAL A 89 8.87 23.55 16.42
C VAL A 89 10.40 23.59 16.52
N SER A 90 10.94 23.32 17.71
CA SER A 90 12.37 23.20 17.98
C SER A 90 12.69 21.81 18.53
N PRO A 91 13.86 21.24 18.20
CA PRO A 91 14.29 19.97 18.78
C PRO A 91 14.47 20.05 20.30
N PHE A 92 14.32 18.91 20.96
CA PHE A 92 14.67 18.73 22.37
C PHE A 92 16.20 18.78 22.58
N THR A 93 16.63 19.10 23.80
CA THR A 93 18.03 19.01 24.22
C THR A 93 18.43 17.54 24.42
N PRO A 94 19.52 17.06 23.80
CA PRO A 94 20.00 15.69 24.02
C PRO A 94 20.26 15.37 25.51
N GLY A 95 19.84 14.18 25.93
CA GLY A 95 19.98 13.67 27.30
C GLY A 95 18.91 14.13 28.29
N GLU A 96 17.94 14.95 27.85
CA GLU A 96 16.88 15.43 28.73
C GLU A 96 15.71 14.44 28.84
N GLN A 97 14.92 14.60 29.91
CA GLN A 97 13.62 13.97 30.03
C GLN A 97 12.53 14.96 29.58
N VAL A 98 11.63 14.49 28.73
CA VAL A 98 10.49 15.28 28.26
C VAL A 98 9.23 14.81 28.94
N LYS A 99 8.48 15.76 29.51
CA LYS A 99 7.15 15.56 30.07
C LYS A 99 6.10 16.04 29.07
N VAL A 100 5.08 15.21 28.85
CA VAL A 100 3.92 15.53 28.02
C VAL A 100 2.67 15.47 28.88
N ILE A 101 1.87 16.54 28.84
CA ILE A 101 0.55 16.60 29.44
C ILE A 101 -0.45 16.84 28.32
N VAL A 102 -1.37 15.90 28.15
CA VAL A 102 -2.55 16.04 27.31
C VAL A 102 -3.70 16.41 28.24
N TYR A 103 -4.30 17.58 28.09
CA TYR A 103 -5.43 18.04 28.89
C TYR A 103 -6.76 17.51 28.35
N ASP A 104 -7.80 17.53 29.20
CA ASP A 104 -9.18 17.30 28.76
C ASP A 104 -9.58 18.36 27.73
N GLY A 105 -10.15 17.95 26.59
CA GLY A 105 -10.69 18.91 25.63
C GLY A 105 -10.94 18.33 24.23
N PHE A 106 -10.09 17.41 23.79
CA PHE A 106 -10.30 16.70 22.53
C PHE A 106 -11.62 15.94 22.55
N ARG A 107 -12.30 15.89 21.42
CA ARG A 107 -13.58 15.19 21.27
C ARG A 107 -13.52 14.18 20.14
N LYS A 108 -14.20 13.06 20.36
CA LYS A 108 -14.57 12.15 19.28
C LYS A 108 -15.59 12.84 18.38
N LYS A 109 -15.71 12.41 17.13
CA LYS A 109 -16.74 12.88 16.18
C LYS A 109 -18.18 12.65 16.70
N SER A 110 -18.37 11.73 17.64
CA SER A 110 -19.63 11.52 18.37
C SER A 110 -19.95 12.60 19.42
N GLY A 111 -19.03 13.55 19.66
CA GLY A 111 -19.12 14.59 20.68
C GLY A 111 -18.59 14.17 22.06
N VAL A 112 -18.26 12.89 22.26
CA VAL A 112 -17.73 12.36 23.53
C VAL A 112 -16.35 12.97 23.82
N LEU A 113 -16.18 13.47 25.04
CA LEU A 113 -14.91 14.02 25.51
C LEU A 113 -13.86 12.90 25.67
N ILE A 114 -12.65 13.17 25.20
CA ILE A 114 -11.46 12.36 25.46
C ILE A 114 -10.78 12.98 26.68
N SER A 115 -10.62 12.20 27.74
CA SER A 115 -9.95 12.68 28.95
C SER A 115 -8.43 12.78 28.68
N GLY A 116 -7.75 13.63 29.41
CA GLY A 116 -6.33 13.86 29.31
C GLY A 116 -5.48 12.70 29.81
N THR A 117 -4.17 12.81 29.65
CA THR A 117 -3.17 11.90 30.20
C THR A 117 -1.84 12.63 30.43
N THR A 118 -0.93 12.03 31.18
CA THR A 118 0.43 12.56 31.36
C THR A 118 1.43 11.42 31.27
N PHE A 119 2.52 11.65 30.56
CA PHE A 119 3.61 10.70 30.44
C PHE A 119 4.94 11.42 30.23
N ASN A 120 6.03 10.66 30.28
CA ASN A 120 7.37 11.14 30.01
C ASN A 120 8.14 10.16 29.13
N PHE A 121 9.19 10.65 28.49
CA PHE A 121 10.16 9.86 27.72
C PHE A 121 11.52 10.56 27.76
N ASN A 122 12.56 9.91 27.26
CA ASN A 122 13.93 10.41 27.36
C ASN A 122 14.57 10.54 25.97
N ILE A 123 15.25 11.68 25.77
CA ILE A 123 16.02 11.96 24.56
C ILE A 123 17.38 11.28 24.69
N ARG A 124 17.88 10.72 23.59
CA ARG A 124 19.24 10.14 23.53
C ARG A 124 20.29 11.14 24.02
N ALA A 125 21.33 10.61 24.66
CA ALA A 125 22.44 11.42 25.16
C ALA A 125 23.14 12.21 24.03
N PRO A 126 23.80 13.34 24.35
CA PRO A 126 24.65 14.06 23.39
C PRO A 126 25.70 13.14 22.76
N ARG A 127 25.92 13.27 21.46
CA ARG A 127 26.91 12.48 20.71
C ARG A 127 28.20 13.28 20.52
N THR A 128 29.31 12.71 20.96
CA THR A 128 30.66 13.20 20.67
C THR A 128 31.09 12.84 19.25
N ASN A 129 32.19 13.41 18.76
CA ASN A 129 32.76 13.00 17.46
C ASN A 129 33.15 11.52 17.43
N ALA A 130 33.61 10.97 18.56
CA ALA A 130 33.91 9.54 18.67
C ALA A 130 32.63 8.69 18.53
N ASP A 131 31.53 9.13 19.15
CA ASP A 131 30.23 8.46 19.03
C ASP A 131 29.73 8.47 17.60
N LEU A 132 29.83 9.62 16.92
CA LEU A 132 29.45 9.74 15.50
C LEU A 132 30.29 8.81 14.61
N GLN A 133 31.58 8.63 14.92
CA GLN A 133 32.41 7.69 14.19
C GLN A 133 31.99 6.24 14.47
N ARG A 134 31.77 5.86 15.74
CA ARG A 134 31.27 4.52 16.09
C ARG A 134 29.94 4.20 15.42
N ILE A 135 29.03 5.17 15.31
CA ILE A 135 27.76 5.03 14.61
C ILE A 135 27.99 4.76 13.11
N LYS A 136 28.88 5.53 12.48
CA LYS A 136 29.25 5.30 11.07
C LYS A 136 29.85 3.91 10.86
N ASP A 137 30.72 3.47 11.76
CA ASP A 137 31.37 2.17 11.70
C ASP A 137 30.33 1.04 11.89
N ALA A 138 29.38 1.20 12.81
CA ALA A 138 28.29 0.26 13.04
C ALA A 138 27.33 0.16 11.86
N LEU A 139 26.93 1.29 11.25
CA LEU A 139 26.10 1.29 10.05
C LEU A 139 26.84 0.70 8.84
N LYS A 140 28.14 0.99 8.71
CA LYS A 140 29.00 0.33 7.69
C LYS A 140 29.04 -1.18 7.93
N TYR A 141 29.26 -1.59 9.17
CA TYR A 141 29.23 -3.00 9.57
C TYR A 141 27.91 -3.66 9.18
N ALA A 142 26.76 -3.12 9.55
CA ALA A 142 25.45 -3.72 9.24
C ALA A 142 25.24 -3.95 7.73
N ARG A 143 25.65 -2.98 6.90
CA ARG A 143 25.58 -3.11 5.43
C ARG A 143 26.57 -4.14 4.88
N ASP A 144 27.79 -4.15 5.42
CA ASP A 144 28.86 -5.02 4.93
C ASP A 144 28.78 -6.43 5.53
N GLN A 145 28.01 -6.64 6.61
CA GLN A 145 27.88 -7.93 7.31
C GLN A 145 27.48 -9.05 6.37
N GLU A 146 26.52 -8.79 5.50
CA GLU A 146 26.07 -9.75 4.49
C GLU A 146 27.25 -10.26 3.63
N TYR A 147 28.20 -9.38 3.28
CA TYR A 147 29.43 -9.72 2.56
C TYR A 147 30.50 -10.36 3.44
N ILE A 148 30.66 -9.88 4.68
CA ILE A 148 31.65 -10.39 5.62
C ILE A 148 31.35 -11.86 5.96
N GLU A 149 30.09 -12.21 6.17
CA GLU A 149 29.65 -13.58 6.44
C GLU A 149 29.99 -14.57 5.30
N THR A 150 30.19 -14.08 4.07
CA THR A 150 30.51 -14.91 2.90
C THR A 150 31.98 -14.89 2.48
N THR A 151 32.72 -13.83 2.81
CA THR A 151 34.09 -13.60 2.29
C THR A 151 35.17 -13.50 3.36
N GLY A 152 34.82 -13.28 4.62
CA GLY A 152 35.76 -13.17 5.75
C GLY A 152 36.60 -11.90 5.78
N THR A 153 36.37 -10.93 4.89
CA THR A 153 37.12 -9.65 4.86
C THR A 153 36.18 -8.45 4.63
N PRO A 154 36.25 -7.39 5.46
CA PRO A 154 35.60 -6.11 5.15
C PRO A 154 36.28 -5.45 3.95
N THR A 155 35.51 -5.03 2.95
CA THR A 155 36.02 -4.21 1.85
C THR A 155 36.05 -2.73 2.28
N GLU A 156 37.22 -2.10 2.27
CA GLU A 156 37.35 -0.65 2.43
C GLU A 156 36.96 0.05 1.12
N PRO A 157 36.09 1.08 1.13
CA PRO A 157 35.79 1.84 -0.07
C PRO A 157 37.00 2.64 -0.54
N PRO A 158 37.47 2.51 -1.79
CA PRO A 158 38.50 3.37 -2.34
C PRO A 158 37.96 4.79 -2.54
N THR A 159 38.81 5.76 -2.27
CA THR A 159 38.64 7.15 -2.67
C THR A 159 38.68 7.26 -4.19
N GLU A 160 37.58 7.72 -4.79
CA GLU A 160 37.44 8.21 -6.17
C GLU A 160 38.25 7.49 -7.26
N SER A 161 37.59 6.69 -8.09
CA SER A 161 38.07 6.44 -9.46
C SER A 161 36.91 6.53 -10.44
N THR A 162 37.12 7.32 -11.49
CA THR A 162 36.29 7.45 -12.69
C THR A 162 35.78 6.09 -13.17
N ARG A 163 34.49 5.82 -12.94
CA ARG A 163 33.79 4.62 -13.41
C ARG A 163 33.50 4.79 -14.90
N ASP A 164 34.45 4.38 -15.75
CA ASP A 164 34.32 4.51 -17.21
C ASP A 164 33.24 3.56 -17.80
N LEU A 165 32.46 4.09 -18.75
CA LEU A 165 31.53 3.48 -19.71
C LEU A 165 30.85 2.15 -19.31
N CYS A 166 29.73 2.27 -18.59
CA CYS A 166 28.85 1.14 -18.31
C CYS A 166 27.91 0.76 -19.45
N SER A 167 27.64 -0.54 -19.57
CA SER A 167 26.68 -1.12 -20.52
C SER A 167 25.93 -2.29 -19.89
N VAL A 168 24.82 -2.72 -20.51
CA VAL A 168 23.98 -3.81 -19.99
C VAL A 168 24.82 -5.07 -19.81
N ILE A 169 24.78 -5.62 -18.60
CA ILE A 169 25.61 -6.78 -18.23
C ILE A 169 25.15 -7.99 -19.04
N PRO A 170 26.04 -8.65 -19.79
CA PRO A 170 25.70 -9.86 -20.51
C PRO A 170 25.10 -10.90 -19.58
N ASN A 171 24.02 -11.54 -20.02
CA ASN A 171 23.29 -12.53 -19.25
C ASN A 171 23.11 -13.83 -20.04
N VAL A 172 22.86 -14.91 -19.31
CA VAL A 172 22.52 -16.22 -19.83
C VAL A 172 21.15 -16.57 -19.27
N ILE A 173 20.25 -16.96 -20.17
CA ILE A 173 18.90 -17.35 -19.83
C ILE A 173 18.59 -18.74 -20.35
N THR A 174 17.99 -19.57 -19.50
CA THR A 174 17.32 -20.80 -19.91
C THR A 174 15.81 -20.57 -19.84
N THR A 175 15.06 -21.08 -20.82
CA THR A 175 13.60 -20.94 -20.87
C THR A 175 12.97 -22.19 -21.48
N THR A 176 11.80 -22.56 -20.96
CA THR A 176 10.95 -23.63 -21.50
C THR A 176 9.76 -23.10 -22.30
N GLY A 177 9.50 -21.79 -22.24
CA GLY A 177 8.31 -21.14 -22.81
C GLY A 177 7.12 -21.07 -21.87
N ASN A 178 7.13 -21.78 -20.73
CA ASN A 178 6.04 -21.82 -19.74
C ASN A 178 6.21 -20.80 -18.58
N GLU A 179 7.27 -20.02 -18.61
CA GLU A 179 7.50 -18.95 -17.66
C GLU A 179 6.50 -17.81 -17.81
N PHE A 180 6.25 -17.09 -16.72
CA PHE A 180 5.42 -15.91 -16.69
C PHE A 180 5.98 -14.86 -17.65
N LYS A 181 5.13 -14.28 -18.49
CA LYS A 181 5.55 -13.35 -19.55
C LYS A 181 5.73 -11.90 -19.08
N GLY A 182 5.99 -11.71 -17.79
CA GLY A 182 6.40 -10.42 -17.22
C GLY A 182 7.89 -10.14 -17.36
N ASN A 183 8.28 -8.94 -16.97
CA ASN A 183 9.64 -8.40 -17.01
C ASN A 183 10.32 -8.56 -15.65
N PRO A 184 11.56 -9.07 -15.59
CA PRO A 184 12.39 -9.01 -14.38
C PRO A 184 12.86 -7.58 -14.07
N PHE A 185 12.73 -7.18 -12.81
CA PHE A 185 13.18 -5.93 -12.21
C PHE A 185 14.24 -6.24 -11.18
N TYR A 186 15.36 -5.53 -11.23
CA TYR A 186 16.37 -5.62 -10.19
C TYR A 186 17.28 -4.39 -10.22
N TYR A 187 17.90 -4.14 -9.07
CA TYR A 187 19.11 -3.33 -9.01
C TYR A 187 20.30 -4.28 -8.90
N ASN A 188 21.25 -4.19 -9.81
CA ASN A 188 22.49 -4.95 -9.73
C ASN A 188 23.61 -4.06 -9.19
N PHE A 189 24.46 -4.64 -8.35
CA PHE A 189 25.76 -4.07 -8.01
C PHE A 189 26.83 -5.16 -8.08
N HIS A 190 28.08 -4.74 -8.15
CA HIS A 190 29.24 -5.61 -8.26
C HIS A 190 30.00 -5.64 -6.93
N GLY A 191 30.35 -6.84 -6.45
CA GLY A 191 31.04 -7.02 -5.17
C GLY A 191 32.42 -6.35 -5.08
N ASN A 192 33.01 -5.99 -6.22
CA ASN A 192 34.17 -5.11 -6.31
C ASN A 192 33.75 -3.78 -6.98
N GLU A 193 34.21 -2.63 -6.47
CA GLU A 193 33.67 -1.30 -6.83
C GLU A 193 33.94 -0.79 -8.27
N ALA A 194 34.55 -1.63 -9.12
CA ALA A 194 34.81 -1.35 -10.53
C ALA A 194 33.70 -1.80 -11.49
N GLY A 195 32.63 -2.42 -10.99
CA GLY A 195 31.53 -2.93 -11.82
C GLY A 195 30.38 -1.94 -11.98
N CYS A 196 29.49 -2.24 -12.94
CA CYS A 196 28.38 -1.37 -13.28
C CYS A 196 27.20 -1.56 -12.33
N PHE A 197 26.68 -0.46 -11.79
CA PHE A 197 25.48 -0.47 -10.99
C PHE A 197 24.33 0.06 -11.84
N ALA A 198 23.18 -0.61 -11.78
CA ALA A 198 22.07 -0.22 -12.63
C ALA A 198 20.71 -0.62 -12.07
N LYS A 199 19.76 0.29 -12.26
CA LYS A 199 18.32 -0.02 -12.26
C LYS A 199 18.01 -0.71 -13.59
N THR A 200 17.57 -1.96 -13.56
CA THR A 200 17.36 -2.76 -14.77
C THR A 200 15.97 -3.38 -14.83
N ILE A 201 15.34 -3.27 -16.00
CA ILE A 201 14.13 -4.00 -16.42
C ILE A 201 14.46 -4.75 -17.70
N LEU A 202 14.28 -6.07 -17.70
CA LEU A 202 14.56 -6.92 -18.85
C LEU A 202 13.29 -7.56 -19.43
N THR A 203 13.36 -8.03 -20.67
CA THR A 203 12.46 -9.06 -21.19
C THR A 203 12.87 -10.43 -20.67
N ASN A 204 12.01 -11.44 -20.80
CA ASN A 204 12.37 -12.82 -20.51
C ASN A 204 13.50 -13.39 -21.37
N ASN A 205 13.83 -12.74 -22.50
CA ASN A 205 14.94 -13.13 -23.36
C ASN A 205 16.24 -12.41 -23.01
N GLY A 206 16.22 -11.52 -22.02
CA GLY A 206 17.41 -10.79 -21.56
C GLY A 206 17.64 -9.46 -22.27
N ASP A 207 16.71 -9.05 -23.14
CA ASP A 207 16.76 -7.73 -23.80
C ASP A 207 16.38 -6.64 -22.81
N SER A 208 17.07 -5.50 -22.88
CA SER A 208 16.79 -4.36 -22.00
C SER A 208 15.49 -3.66 -22.39
N VAL A 209 14.56 -3.55 -21.44
CA VAL A 209 13.41 -2.63 -21.51
C VAL A 209 13.79 -1.27 -20.93
N PHE A 210 14.55 -1.28 -19.85
CA PHE A 210 15.13 -0.09 -19.22
C PHE A 210 16.42 -0.48 -18.52
N ALA A 211 17.45 0.34 -18.67
CA ALA A 211 18.70 0.23 -17.94
C ALA A 211 19.26 1.63 -17.74
N GLU A 212 19.36 2.04 -16.48
CA GLU A 212 19.99 3.30 -16.12
C GLU A 212 21.18 3.00 -15.21
N PHE A 213 22.36 3.37 -15.69
CA PHE A 213 23.59 3.31 -14.93
C PHE A 213 23.72 4.58 -14.11
N ASP A 214 23.48 4.46 -12.81
CA ASP A 214 23.81 5.53 -11.89
C ASP A 214 25.23 5.34 -11.37
N ASN A 215 26.00 6.43 -11.35
CA ASN A 215 27.28 6.45 -10.64
C ASN A 215 27.07 6.50 -9.11
N ASN A 216 25.83 6.52 -8.66
CA ASN A 216 25.42 6.53 -7.26
C ASN A 216 25.09 5.10 -6.85
N ARG A 217 25.54 4.67 -5.67
CA ARG A 217 25.09 3.38 -5.13
C ARG A 217 23.58 3.50 -4.87
N GLY A 218 22.82 2.46 -5.24
CA GLY A 218 21.39 2.31 -4.97
C GLY A 218 21.04 0.85 -4.68
N ILE A 219 19.77 0.58 -4.34
CA ILE A 219 19.25 -0.79 -4.12
C ILE A 219 17.71 -0.81 -4.20
N SER A 220 17.11 -2.00 -4.08
CA SER A 220 15.65 -2.18 -3.90
C SER A 220 14.78 -1.59 -5.02
N PHE A 221 15.25 -1.64 -6.27
CA PHE A 221 14.47 -1.20 -7.44
C PHE A 221 13.29 -2.16 -7.73
N THR A 222 12.06 -1.68 -7.55
CA THR A 222 10.82 -2.47 -7.70
C THR A 222 9.61 -1.58 -7.98
N ILE A 223 8.44 -2.18 -8.24
CA ILE A 223 7.13 -1.52 -8.24
C ILE A 223 6.53 -1.64 -6.84
N ASN A 224 6.06 -0.53 -6.30
CA ASN A 224 5.43 -0.48 -4.97
C ASN A 224 3.90 -0.59 -5.05
N LYS A 225 3.20 -0.70 -3.91
CA LYS A 225 1.75 -1.01 -3.87
C LYS A 225 0.86 0.11 -4.43
N ASN A 226 1.38 1.34 -4.53
CA ASN A 226 0.73 2.45 -5.22
C ASN A 226 0.97 2.48 -6.75
N GLY A 227 1.69 1.49 -7.29
CA GLY A 227 1.96 1.35 -8.73
C GLY A 227 3.15 2.16 -9.26
N TYR A 228 3.87 2.89 -8.40
CA TYR A 228 5.07 3.61 -8.79
C TYR A 228 6.31 2.74 -8.68
N LEU A 229 7.32 3.05 -9.49
CA LEU A 229 8.65 2.49 -9.31
C LEU A 229 9.32 3.16 -8.12
N THR A 230 10.08 2.40 -7.34
CA THR A 230 10.85 2.94 -6.22
C THR A 230 12.23 2.32 -6.19
N TYR A 231 13.24 3.08 -5.81
CA TYR A 231 14.55 2.55 -5.43
C TYR A 231 15.17 3.40 -4.32
N TYR A 232 16.11 2.83 -3.58
CA TYR A 232 16.83 3.52 -2.51
C TYR A 232 18.06 4.25 -3.07
N SER A 233 18.23 5.52 -2.68
CA SER A 233 19.38 6.36 -3.01
C SER A 233 20.27 6.56 -1.78
N TYR A 234 21.53 6.13 -1.88
CA TYR A 234 22.50 6.32 -0.80
C TYR A 234 22.98 7.78 -0.67
N LEU A 235 22.78 8.61 -1.69
CA LEU A 235 23.15 10.03 -1.60
C LEU A 235 22.28 10.77 -0.58
N ASP A 236 20.98 10.49 -0.62
CA ASP A 236 19.98 11.21 0.18
C ASP A 236 19.52 10.43 1.41
N SER A 237 19.96 9.15 1.55
CA SER A 237 19.51 8.24 2.61
C SER A 237 17.97 8.13 2.67
N GLY A 238 17.38 7.96 1.49
CA GLY A 238 15.94 7.99 1.22
C GLY A 238 15.61 7.21 -0.05
N PHE A 239 14.32 7.15 -0.38
CA PHE A 239 13.84 6.48 -1.59
C PHE A 239 13.40 7.50 -2.63
N GLU A 240 13.71 7.22 -3.90
CA GLU A 240 13.15 7.95 -5.03
C GLU A 240 11.94 7.17 -5.57
N MET A 241 10.83 7.87 -5.74
CA MET A 241 9.63 7.36 -6.39
C MET A 241 9.59 7.88 -7.83
N MET A 242 9.47 6.97 -8.79
CA MET A 242 9.49 7.25 -10.22
C MET A 242 8.20 6.84 -10.90
N ASP A 243 7.81 7.61 -11.90
CA ASP A 243 6.70 7.28 -12.78
C ASP A 243 7.06 6.17 -13.79
N THR A 244 6.09 5.76 -14.62
CA THR A 244 6.27 4.76 -15.69
C THR A 244 7.18 5.23 -16.83
N MET A 245 7.51 6.52 -16.84
CA MET A 245 8.45 7.16 -17.76
C MET A 245 9.84 7.33 -17.13
N TYR A 246 10.05 6.75 -15.94
CA TYR A 246 11.29 6.74 -15.18
C TYR A 246 11.73 8.12 -14.68
N ASN A 247 10.83 9.12 -14.65
CA ASN A 247 11.13 10.40 -14.01
C ASN A 247 10.93 10.28 -12.50
N VAL A 248 11.86 10.83 -11.72
CA VAL A 248 11.69 10.98 -10.27
C VAL A 248 10.59 12.02 -10.01
N VAL A 249 9.50 11.57 -9.36
CA VAL A 249 8.33 12.41 -9.03
C VAL A 249 8.27 12.81 -7.56
N LYS A 250 8.91 12.04 -6.66
CA LYS A 250 8.99 12.36 -5.23
C LYS A 250 10.20 11.69 -4.59
N ASN A 251 10.90 12.43 -3.72
CA ASN A 251 11.86 11.86 -2.78
C ASN A 251 11.16 11.58 -1.45
N LEU A 252 11.36 10.39 -0.91
CA LEU A 252 10.67 9.86 0.26
C LEU A 252 11.66 9.68 1.41
N TYR A 253 11.36 10.34 2.52
CA TYR A 253 12.17 10.33 3.73
C TYR A 253 11.35 9.89 4.94
N MET A 254 12.07 9.44 5.97
CA MET A 254 11.56 9.28 7.33
C MET A 254 11.50 10.63 8.05
N GLY A 255 10.65 10.72 9.07
CA GLY A 255 10.56 11.89 9.95
C GLY A 255 11.37 11.72 11.23
N ASN A 256 11.20 12.66 12.16
CA ASN A 256 11.81 12.62 13.51
C ASN A 256 13.35 12.44 13.51
N GLY A 257 14.04 12.95 12.49
CA GLY A 257 15.51 12.93 12.42
C GLY A 257 16.13 11.56 12.10
N TYR A 258 15.33 10.60 11.62
CA TYR A 258 15.82 9.29 11.17
C TYR A 258 16.10 9.29 9.67
N ASN A 259 17.10 8.52 9.26
CA ASN A 259 17.37 8.22 7.85
C ASN A 259 16.68 6.92 7.46
N ALA A 260 16.17 6.82 6.24
CA ALA A 260 15.59 5.59 5.76
C ALA A 260 16.68 4.51 5.61
N ASP A 261 16.33 3.28 5.97
CA ASP A 261 17.13 2.11 5.68
C ASP A 261 16.76 1.52 4.30
N GLU A 262 17.76 0.95 3.65
CA GLU A 262 17.73 0.49 2.26
C GLU A 262 16.89 -0.77 2.00
N HIS A 263 16.55 -1.51 3.07
CA HIS A 263 15.93 -2.83 2.96
C HIS A 263 14.44 -2.79 2.60
N GLU A 264 13.68 -1.76 3.01
CA GLU A 264 12.22 -1.76 2.79
C GLU A 264 11.57 -0.37 2.68
N LEU A 265 10.65 -0.27 1.72
CA LEU A 265 9.63 0.77 1.61
C LEU A 265 8.31 0.12 1.20
N LEU A 266 7.25 0.36 1.97
CA LEU A 266 5.87 0.07 1.54
C LEU A 266 5.16 1.40 1.33
N ILE A 267 4.60 1.65 0.15
CA ILE A 267 3.72 2.80 -0.10
C ILE A 267 2.41 2.32 -0.71
N PHE A 268 1.30 2.75 -0.10
CA PHE A 268 -0.04 2.31 -0.44
C PHE A 268 -0.76 3.35 -1.33
N PRO A 269 -1.84 2.96 -2.04
CA PRO A 269 -2.59 3.87 -2.91
C PRO A 269 -3.14 5.13 -2.22
N ASN A 270 -3.38 5.08 -0.91
CA ASN A 270 -3.80 6.25 -0.13
C ASN A 270 -2.64 7.22 0.19
N GLY A 271 -1.42 6.94 -0.27
CA GLY A 271 -0.22 7.75 -0.01
C GLY A 271 0.48 7.46 1.32
N HIS A 272 -0.13 6.64 2.20
CA HIS A 272 0.54 6.21 3.43
C HIS A 272 1.72 5.31 3.09
N ARG A 273 2.75 5.38 3.91
CA ARG A 273 3.95 4.56 3.74
C ARG A 273 4.54 4.08 5.04
N PHE A 274 5.15 2.91 4.99
CA PHE A 274 5.98 2.35 6.05
C PHE A 274 7.42 2.30 5.61
N MET A 275 8.30 2.76 6.50
CA MET A 275 9.74 2.78 6.34
C MET A 275 10.37 2.42 7.69
N PHE A 276 11.61 1.97 7.70
CA PHE A 276 12.36 1.85 8.94
C PHE A 276 13.78 2.37 8.82
N SER A 277 14.42 2.57 9.98
CA SER A 277 15.77 3.07 10.14
C SER A 277 16.56 2.16 11.06
N TYR A 278 17.84 1.96 10.75
CA TYR A 278 18.81 1.46 11.72
C TYR A 278 19.22 2.58 12.68
N ASP A 279 18.81 2.44 13.94
CA ASP A 279 19.09 3.41 15.00
C ASP A 279 20.23 2.91 15.89
N VAL A 280 21.39 3.56 15.85
CA VAL A 280 22.57 3.10 16.60
C VAL A 280 22.74 3.85 17.93
N GLN A 281 22.91 3.07 19.00
CA GLN A 281 23.38 3.56 20.30
C GLN A 281 24.85 3.18 20.50
N PRO A 282 25.79 4.15 20.56
CA PRO A 282 27.22 3.89 20.39
C PRO A 282 27.91 3.25 21.59
N ASN A 283 27.36 3.37 22.81
CA ASN A 283 28.06 3.00 24.05
C ASN A 283 27.13 2.27 25.04
N ILE A 284 26.56 1.14 24.62
CA ILE A 284 25.74 0.30 25.51
C ILE A 284 26.64 -0.67 26.27
N ASN A 285 26.44 -0.81 27.58
CA ASN A 285 27.05 -1.86 28.38
C ASN A 285 26.24 -3.15 28.24
N LEU A 286 26.87 -4.22 27.74
CA LEU A 286 26.30 -5.54 27.54
C LEU A 286 26.94 -6.63 28.42
N GLU A 287 27.71 -6.28 29.46
CA GLU A 287 28.36 -7.25 30.35
C GLU A 287 27.35 -8.22 31.00
N SER A 288 26.14 -7.74 31.28
CA SER A 288 25.05 -8.54 31.87
C SER A 288 24.57 -9.68 30.98
N VAL A 289 24.84 -9.62 29.67
CA VAL A 289 24.49 -10.64 28.67
C VAL A 289 25.74 -11.25 28.02
N GLY A 290 26.91 -11.07 28.63
CA GLY A 290 28.18 -11.67 28.18
C GLY A 290 28.92 -10.89 27.09
N GLY A 291 28.51 -9.66 26.80
CA GLY A 291 29.20 -8.73 25.89
C GLY A 291 30.22 -7.83 26.61
N LEU A 292 30.70 -6.81 25.88
CA LEU A 292 31.62 -5.79 26.41
C LEU A 292 30.86 -4.66 27.16
N ASP A 293 31.59 -3.87 27.93
CA ASP A 293 31.08 -2.71 28.69
C ASP A 293 30.74 -1.48 27.83
N SER A 294 31.15 -1.48 26.56
CA SER A 294 30.89 -0.41 25.61
C SER A 294 30.78 -0.92 24.17
N VAL A 295 29.54 -1.16 23.74
CA VAL A 295 29.19 -1.72 22.42
C VAL A 295 28.34 -0.73 21.63
N ALA A 296 28.60 -0.60 20.33
CA ALA A 296 27.71 0.10 19.42
C ALA A 296 26.59 -0.86 18.99
N VAL A 297 25.38 -0.63 19.51
CA VAL A 297 24.24 -1.52 19.29
C VAL A 297 23.29 -0.91 18.27
N ILE A 298 22.86 -1.73 17.31
CA ILE A 298 21.99 -1.32 16.20
C ILE A 298 20.57 -1.77 16.48
N GLY A 299 19.67 -0.83 16.71
CA GLY A 299 18.23 -1.06 16.83
C GLY A 299 17.49 -0.75 15.54
N CYS A 300 16.17 -0.93 15.57
CA CYS A 300 15.26 -0.61 14.48
C CYS A 300 14.20 0.38 14.96
N VAL A 301 13.92 1.40 14.14
CA VAL A 301 12.79 2.31 14.30
C VAL A 301 11.94 2.24 13.04
N ILE A 302 10.67 1.88 13.17
CA ILE A 302 9.69 1.81 12.08
C ILE A 302 8.78 3.02 12.18
N GLN A 303 8.45 3.64 11.05
CA GLN A 303 7.46 4.72 10.99
C GLN A 303 6.36 4.41 9.97
N GLU A 304 5.13 4.80 10.30
CA GLU A 304 4.09 5.09 9.31
C GLU A 304 4.05 6.60 9.09
N LEU A 305 4.10 7.01 7.82
CA LEU A 305 3.87 8.39 7.41
C LEU A 305 2.60 8.45 6.57
N ASP A 306 1.76 9.45 6.83
CA ASP A 306 0.54 9.67 6.06
C ASP A 306 0.82 10.32 4.69
N SER A 307 -0.24 10.62 3.93
CA SER A 307 -0.10 11.19 2.57
C SER A 307 0.57 12.57 2.55
N ASN A 308 0.60 13.28 3.69
CA ASN A 308 1.20 14.60 3.87
C ASN A 308 2.59 14.54 4.53
N ASP A 309 3.21 13.36 4.58
CA ASP A 309 4.53 13.12 5.17
C ASP A 309 4.55 13.34 6.70
N LEU A 310 3.40 13.29 7.37
CA LEU A 310 3.32 13.36 8.82
C LEU A 310 3.58 11.98 9.43
N VAL A 311 4.50 11.87 10.39
CA VAL A 311 4.73 10.61 11.14
C VAL A 311 3.56 10.39 12.11
N ILE A 312 2.78 9.34 11.86
CA ILE A 312 1.55 9.02 12.60
C ILE A 312 1.64 7.71 13.37
N PHE A 313 2.73 6.98 13.21
CA PHE A 313 3.11 5.85 14.03
C PHE A 313 4.65 5.76 14.06
N GLU A 314 5.22 5.49 15.22
CA GLU A 314 6.63 5.17 15.40
C GLU A 314 6.77 3.98 16.38
N TRP A 315 7.40 2.91 15.92
CA TRP A 315 7.69 1.73 16.73
C TRP A 315 9.20 1.56 16.86
N SER A 316 9.68 1.13 18.02
CA SER A 316 11.10 1.00 18.27
C SER A 316 11.45 -0.32 18.95
N SER A 317 12.48 -0.99 18.43
CA SER A 317 12.97 -2.23 19.01
C SER A 317 13.50 -2.05 20.44
N TRP A 318 13.99 -0.85 20.78
CA TRP A 318 14.48 -0.52 22.13
C TRP A 318 13.41 -0.63 23.21
N ASP A 319 12.13 -0.49 22.83
CA ASP A 319 11.00 -0.51 23.74
C ASP A 319 10.29 -1.89 23.79
N HIS A 320 10.68 -2.82 22.91
CA HIS A 320 9.92 -4.04 22.65
C HIS A 320 10.74 -5.34 22.59
N PHE A 321 12.05 -5.25 22.33
CA PHE A 321 12.94 -6.41 22.34
C PHE A 321 13.95 -6.34 23.47
N LEU A 322 14.44 -7.51 23.88
CA LEU A 322 15.48 -7.67 24.91
C LEU A 322 16.73 -8.28 24.29
N TYR A 323 17.94 -7.81 24.62
CA TYR A 323 19.17 -8.30 23.98
C TYR A 323 19.30 -9.82 23.98
N THR A 324 18.72 -10.49 24.98
CA THR A 324 18.61 -11.94 25.13
C THR A 324 17.72 -12.64 24.10
N ASP A 325 17.01 -11.92 23.24
CA ASP A 325 16.17 -12.47 22.18
C ASP A 325 16.98 -12.99 20.98
N ALA A 326 18.26 -12.62 20.88
CA ALA A 326 19.17 -13.00 19.80
C ALA A 326 20.20 -14.05 20.24
N VAL A 327 19.80 -15.09 20.98
CA VAL A 327 20.72 -15.99 21.72
C VAL A 327 21.80 -16.58 20.82
N PHE A 328 21.43 -17.04 19.63
CA PHE A 328 22.38 -17.63 18.69
C PHE A 328 23.53 -16.65 18.31
N TRP A 329 23.19 -15.38 18.06
CA TRP A 329 24.16 -14.36 17.66
C TRP A 329 24.93 -13.82 18.86
N ILE A 330 24.32 -13.82 20.05
CA ILE A 330 25.00 -13.55 21.33
C ILE A 330 26.12 -14.57 21.55
N GLU A 331 25.82 -15.86 21.47
CA GLU A 331 26.80 -16.89 21.85
C GLU A 331 27.98 -17.01 20.86
N SER A 332 27.78 -16.61 19.60
CA SER A 332 28.79 -16.75 18.54
C SER A 332 29.64 -15.50 18.30
N LEU A 333 29.12 -14.28 18.52
CA LEU A 333 29.79 -13.04 18.11
C LEU A 333 30.00 -12.01 19.23
N LEU A 334 29.13 -11.97 20.25
CA LEU A 334 29.12 -10.87 21.23
C LEU A 334 30.33 -10.78 22.18
N PRO A 335 30.95 -11.87 22.68
CA PRO A 335 31.99 -11.77 23.72
C PRO A 335 33.24 -10.97 23.31
N PHE A 336 33.44 -10.75 22.01
CA PHE A 336 34.61 -10.04 21.47
C PHE A 336 34.24 -8.89 20.51
N SER A 337 32.95 -8.61 20.31
CA SER A 337 32.52 -7.60 19.33
C SER A 337 32.24 -6.24 19.98
N THR A 338 32.73 -5.19 19.33
CA THR A 338 32.45 -3.79 19.68
C THR A 338 31.21 -3.23 18.99
N ILE A 339 30.59 -4.03 18.10
CA ILE A 339 29.34 -3.73 17.37
C ILE A 339 28.38 -4.90 17.54
N PHE A 340 27.12 -4.62 17.86
CA PHE A 340 26.08 -5.64 17.97
C PHE A 340 24.85 -5.24 17.16
N ASP A 341 24.66 -5.95 16.06
CA ASP A 341 23.45 -5.89 15.25
C ASP A 341 22.61 -7.12 15.59
N TRP A 342 21.50 -6.92 16.28
CA TRP A 342 20.77 -7.99 16.96
C TRP A 342 19.35 -8.19 16.42
N VAL A 343 18.79 -7.13 15.82
CA VAL A 343 17.49 -7.20 15.15
C VAL A 343 17.70 -7.50 13.67
N HIS A 344 18.51 -6.65 13.00
CA HIS A 344 18.71 -6.66 11.56
C HIS A 344 17.38 -6.83 10.80
N ALA A 345 16.52 -5.82 10.94
CA ALA A 345 15.24 -5.75 10.25
C ALA A 345 15.47 -5.70 8.74
N ASN A 346 14.76 -6.52 7.96
CA ASN A 346 15.02 -6.59 6.51
C ASN A 346 13.76 -6.65 5.63
N SER A 347 12.57 -6.83 6.20
CA SER A 347 11.32 -6.67 5.45
C SER A 347 10.15 -6.30 6.33
N LEU A 348 9.19 -5.58 5.74
CA LEU A 348 7.90 -5.25 6.32
C LEU A 348 6.77 -5.76 5.43
N GLU A 349 5.63 -6.13 6.00
CA GLU A 349 4.40 -6.40 5.25
C GLU A 349 3.15 -6.03 6.08
N LEU A 350 2.12 -5.46 5.45
CA LEU A 350 0.81 -5.30 6.10
C LEU A 350 -0.01 -6.59 5.97
N ASP A 351 -0.43 -7.14 7.10
CA ASP A 351 -1.27 -8.32 7.16
C ASP A 351 -2.76 -8.00 6.86
N TYR A 352 -3.61 -9.02 6.73
CA TYR A 352 -5.04 -8.89 6.39
C TYR A 352 -5.88 -8.13 7.41
N ASP A 353 -5.45 -8.12 8.66
CA ASP A 353 -6.07 -7.36 9.75
C ASP A 353 -5.46 -5.96 9.91
N SER A 354 -4.71 -5.50 8.90
CA SER A 354 -4.04 -4.20 8.87
C SER A 354 -3.04 -3.99 10.01
N ASN A 355 -2.43 -5.08 10.50
CA ASN A 355 -1.29 -5.02 11.42
C ASN A 355 0.01 -5.31 10.68
N LEU A 356 1.14 -4.91 11.26
CA LEU A 356 2.43 -4.94 10.56
C LEU A 356 3.21 -6.21 10.91
N LEU A 357 3.79 -6.84 9.90
CA LEU A 357 4.73 -7.95 10.03
C LEU A 357 6.15 -7.43 9.81
N LEU A 358 7.06 -7.77 10.71
CA LEU A 358 8.47 -7.42 10.66
C LEU A 358 9.30 -8.70 10.55
N SER A 359 10.16 -8.80 9.54
CA SER A 359 11.20 -9.83 9.47
C SER A 359 12.50 -9.31 10.10
N SER A 360 12.99 -10.05 11.10
CA SER A 360 14.25 -9.77 11.79
C SER A 360 15.25 -10.90 11.53
N ARG A 361 16.27 -10.63 10.71
CA ARG A 361 17.26 -11.61 10.25
C ARG A 361 18.01 -12.24 11.42
N HIS A 362 18.50 -11.40 12.33
CA HIS A 362 19.31 -11.84 13.46
C HIS A 362 18.49 -12.37 14.64
N LEU A 363 17.15 -12.29 14.57
CA LEU A 363 16.29 -13.05 15.48
C LEU A 363 15.85 -14.38 14.87
N SER A 364 16.08 -14.58 13.57
CA SER A 364 15.48 -15.69 12.80
C SER A 364 13.96 -15.76 13.01
N GLU A 365 13.32 -14.58 13.06
CA GLU A 365 11.96 -14.41 13.54
C GLU A 365 11.15 -13.44 12.67
N ILE A 366 9.86 -13.72 12.54
CA ILE A 366 8.84 -12.76 12.11
C ILE A 366 8.02 -12.31 13.32
N THR A 367 7.94 -10.99 13.55
CA THR A 367 7.16 -10.38 14.63
C THR A 367 5.94 -9.69 14.05
N LYS A 368 4.74 -9.96 14.59
CA LYS A 368 3.54 -9.17 14.26
C LYS A 368 3.34 -8.06 15.28
N ILE A 369 3.15 -6.83 14.80
CA ILE A 369 3.01 -5.61 15.57
C ILE A 369 1.60 -5.05 15.36
N ASN A 370 0.91 -4.78 16.46
CA ASN A 370 -0.41 -4.16 16.42
C ASN A 370 -0.29 -2.67 16.09
N LEU A 371 -0.76 -2.23 14.92
CA LEU A 371 -0.61 -0.82 14.52
C LEU A 371 -1.48 0.14 15.33
N SER A 372 -2.53 -0.35 15.99
CA SER A 372 -3.39 0.48 16.84
C SER A 372 -2.79 0.76 18.22
N THR A 373 -1.85 -0.06 18.68
CA THR A 373 -1.32 0.00 20.06
C THR A 373 0.20 0.01 20.16
N GLY A 374 0.91 -0.38 19.11
CA GLY A 374 2.37 -0.55 19.09
C GLY A 374 2.87 -1.84 19.74
N GLU A 375 1.99 -2.65 20.33
CA GLU A 375 2.39 -3.86 21.06
C GLU A 375 2.64 -5.05 20.12
N ILE A 376 3.51 -5.97 20.54
CA ILE A 376 3.75 -7.24 19.84
C ILE A 376 2.52 -8.15 20.02
N MET A 377 2.01 -8.68 18.91
CA MET A 377 0.87 -9.61 18.90
C MET A 377 1.29 -11.07 18.98
N TRP A 378 2.33 -11.43 18.23
CA TRP A 378 2.93 -12.76 18.27
C TRP A 378 4.30 -12.77 17.59
N ARG A 379 5.08 -13.83 17.87
CA ARG A 379 6.42 -14.08 17.32
C ARG A 379 6.47 -15.48 16.65
N LEU A 380 6.91 -15.54 15.40
CA LEU A 380 7.01 -16.75 14.58
C LEU A 380 8.47 -17.05 14.27
N GLY A 381 8.96 -18.23 14.67
CA GLY A 381 10.39 -18.60 14.56
C GLY A 381 11.25 -18.00 15.66
N GLY A 382 12.56 -18.23 15.58
CA GLY A 382 13.54 -17.72 16.56
C GLY A 382 13.41 -18.32 17.97
N ASP A 383 14.13 -17.71 18.91
CA ASP A 383 14.21 -18.16 20.30
C ASP A 383 12.90 -17.93 21.09
N ASN A 384 12.10 -16.95 20.65
CA ASN A 384 10.82 -16.59 21.26
C ASN A 384 9.60 -17.10 20.46
N ASN A 385 9.79 -18.16 19.67
CA ASN A 385 8.74 -18.72 18.82
C ASN A 385 7.48 -19.14 19.61
N GLU A 386 6.31 -18.73 19.13
CA GLU A 386 5.01 -19.13 19.69
C GLU A 386 4.30 -20.22 18.87
N PHE A 387 4.77 -20.52 17.65
CA PHE A 387 4.04 -21.36 16.70
C PHE A 387 4.53 -22.80 16.66
N LEU A 388 3.59 -23.75 16.56
CA LEU A 388 3.89 -25.11 16.17
C LEU A 388 4.07 -25.20 14.65
N PHE A 389 5.25 -25.61 14.20
CA PHE A 389 5.51 -25.86 12.79
C PHE A 389 5.09 -27.28 12.39
N VAL A 390 4.25 -27.37 11.36
CA VAL A 390 3.71 -28.61 10.80
C VAL A 390 4.21 -28.79 9.37
N ASN A 391 4.59 -30.02 9.01
CA ASN A 391 5.14 -30.41 7.70
C ASN A 391 6.47 -29.74 7.32
N ASP A 392 7.12 -29.03 8.24
CA ASP A 392 8.48 -28.55 8.05
C ASP A 392 9.50 -29.57 8.57
N THR A 393 10.61 -29.70 7.85
CA THR A 393 11.69 -30.64 8.20
C THR A 393 12.58 -30.14 9.33
N PHE A 394 12.55 -28.84 9.62
CA PHE A 394 13.38 -28.21 10.65
C PHE A 394 12.54 -27.63 11.79
N ILE A 395 11.79 -28.47 12.51
CA ILE A 395 10.77 -28.03 13.48
C ILE A 395 11.30 -27.04 14.54
N ASN A 396 12.55 -27.20 15.00
CA ASN A 396 13.13 -26.34 16.05
C ASN A 396 13.74 -25.03 15.50
N LEU A 397 14.10 -24.97 14.22
CA LEU A 397 14.62 -23.77 13.57
C LEU A 397 14.19 -23.83 12.09
N PRO A 398 12.91 -23.54 11.81
CA PRO A 398 12.31 -23.77 10.49
C PRO A 398 12.95 -22.90 9.42
N PHE A 399 13.39 -21.70 9.77
CA PHE A 399 14.16 -20.82 8.92
C PHE A 399 15.20 -20.08 9.77
N SER A 400 16.23 -19.55 9.12
CA SER A 400 17.22 -18.71 9.78
C SER A 400 17.87 -17.74 8.80
N GLY A 401 18.14 -16.51 9.27
CA GLY A 401 18.68 -15.44 8.44
C GLY A 401 17.74 -15.03 7.30
N GLN A 402 16.43 -15.28 7.45
CA GLN A 402 15.41 -15.16 6.42
C GLN A 402 15.24 -13.74 5.90
N HIS A 403 14.72 -13.62 4.68
CA HIS A 403 14.33 -12.39 4.03
C HIS A 403 12.92 -12.48 3.45
N ASP A 404 12.36 -11.31 3.15
CA ASP A 404 11.17 -11.14 2.32
C ASP A 404 9.96 -11.97 2.77
N PHE A 405 9.53 -11.75 4.01
CA PHE A 405 8.28 -12.33 4.50
C PHE A 405 7.09 -11.57 3.92
N ARG A 406 6.36 -12.20 3.00
CA ARG A 406 5.29 -11.56 2.23
C ARG A 406 3.98 -12.31 2.36
N ARG A 407 2.90 -11.56 2.47
CA ARG A 407 1.54 -12.05 2.31
C ARG A 407 1.25 -12.23 0.81
N VAL A 408 0.65 -13.35 0.43
CA VAL A 408 0.25 -13.62 -0.96
C VAL A 408 -1.27 -13.80 -1.06
N ALA A 409 -1.85 -13.57 -2.23
CA ALA A 409 -3.28 -13.29 -2.41
C ALA A 409 -4.26 -14.35 -1.86
N ASP A 410 -3.83 -15.61 -1.72
CA ASP A 410 -4.63 -16.73 -1.24
C ASP A 410 -4.73 -16.84 0.29
N GLY A 411 -4.10 -15.92 1.04
CA GLY A 411 -4.10 -15.95 2.50
C GLY A 411 -2.83 -16.52 3.11
N HIS A 412 -1.90 -17.03 2.30
CA HIS A 412 -0.65 -17.60 2.76
C HIS A 412 0.48 -16.56 2.88
N TYR A 413 1.63 -17.02 3.37
CA TYR A 413 2.82 -16.21 3.55
C TYR A 413 4.04 -16.88 2.93
N THR A 414 4.71 -16.19 2.01
CA THR A 414 5.99 -16.62 1.46
C THR A 414 7.15 -16.09 2.30
N LEU A 415 8.24 -16.85 2.33
CA LEU A 415 9.47 -16.53 3.05
C LEU A 415 10.67 -17.02 2.25
N TYR A 416 11.69 -16.18 2.09
CA TYR A 416 12.99 -16.63 1.61
C TYR A 416 13.85 -17.06 2.80
N ASN A 417 14.09 -18.36 2.93
CA ASN A 417 14.94 -18.91 3.99
C ASN A 417 16.37 -19.01 3.46
N ASN A 418 17.25 -18.12 3.90
CA ASN A 418 18.67 -18.18 3.60
C ASN A 418 19.30 -19.44 4.21
N GLY A 419 18.94 -19.79 5.44
CA GLY A 419 19.29 -21.05 6.08
C GLY A 419 20.65 -21.06 6.77
N ASN A 420 21.17 -19.89 7.17
CA ASN A 420 22.52 -19.69 7.71
C ASN A 420 22.86 -20.65 8.85
N ASN A 421 21.89 -20.89 9.74
CA ASN A 421 22.08 -21.70 10.95
C ASN A 421 21.40 -23.08 10.87
N ILE A 422 21.05 -23.53 9.66
CA ILE A 422 20.37 -24.80 9.40
C ILE A 422 21.36 -25.78 8.75
N GLN A 423 21.30 -27.06 9.16
CA GLN A 423 22.14 -28.13 8.62
C GLN A 423 21.30 -29.23 7.93
N PRO A 424 21.63 -29.66 6.69
CA PRO A 424 22.71 -29.13 5.85
C PRO A 424 22.38 -27.71 5.37
N THR A 425 23.41 -26.87 5.27
CA THR A 425 23.28 -25.49 4.79
C THR A 425 22.74 -25.48 3.35
N LYS A 426 21.58 -24.83 3.17
CA LYS A 426 20.89 -24.65 1.90
C LYS A 426 19.86 -23.53 2.01
N SER A 427 19.65 -22.80 0.94
CA SER A 427 18.57 -21.81 0.87
C SER A 427 17.30 -22.43 0.29
N SER A 428 16.15 -21.87 0.65
CA SER A 428 14.85 -22.36 0.18
C SER A 428 13.80 -21.27 0.14
N ALA A 429 12.97 -21.28 -0.89
CA ALA A 429 11.69 -20.59 -0.87
C ALA A 429 10.68 -21.43 -0.06
N LYS A 430 9.89 -20.79 0.80
CA LYS A 430 8.87 -21.44 1.63
C LYS A 430 7.55 -20.68 1.56
N GLU A 431 6.46 -21.39 1.77
CA GLU A 431 5.12 -20.83 1.91
C GLU A 431 4.39 -21.51 3.07
N TYR A 432 3.83 -20.69 3.95
CA TYR A 432 3.12 -21.13 5.15
C TYR A 432 1.66 -20.69 5.13
N LEU A 433 0.78 -21.59 5.53
CA LEU A 433 -0.56 -21.26 6.03
C LEU A 433 -0.46 -21.07 7.55
N LEU A 434 -0.86 -19.89 8.03
CA LEU A 434 -0.83 -19.56 9.45
C LEU A 434 -2.23 -19.60 10.07
N ASP A 435 -2.41 -20.47 11.07
CA ASP A 435 -3.48 -20.35 12.04
C ASP A 435 -2.96 -19.49 13.21
N GLN A 436 -3.28 -18.20 13.15
CA GLN A 436 -2.76 -17.21 14.10
C GLN A 436 -3.41 -17.33 15.49
N ASP A 437 -4.59 -17.95 15.60
CA ASP A 437 -5.32 -18.12 16.85
C ASP A 437 -4.79 -19.32 17.63
N ASN A 438 -4.64 -20.46 16.95
CA ASN A 438 -4.10 -21.69 17.54
C ASN A 438 -2.57 -21.76 17.52
N LYS A 439 -1.91 -20.75 16.94
CA LYS A 439 -0.45 -20.66 16.75
C LYS A 439 0.11 -21.89 16.01
N ILE A 440 -0.42 -22.18 14.84
CA ILE A 440 0.06 -23.27 13.97
C ILE A 440 0.55 -22.70 12.64
N ALA A 441 1.80 -23.00 12.29
CA ALA A 441 2.40 -22.66 11.01
C ALA A 441 2.55 -23.93 10.17
N THR A 442 1.70 -24.11 9.16
CA THR A 442 1.75 -25.29 8.29
C THR A 442 2.54 -24.96 7.03
N LEU A 443 3.65 -25.65 6.79
CA LEU A 443 4.38 -25.55 5.54
C LEU A 443 3.55 -26.19 4.42
N VAL A 444 3.03 -25.37 3.50
CA VAL A 444 2.18 -25.82 2.38
C VAL A 444 2.95 -25.97 1.09
N TRP A 445 4.06 -25.24 0.93
CA TRP A 445 4.94 -25.36 -0.21
C TRP A 445 6.38 -24.99 0.15
N SER A 446 7.33 -25.61 -0.55
CA SER A 446 8.74 -25.23 -0.47
C SER A 446 9.50 -25.61 -1.73
N TYR A 447 10.58 -24.90 -2.00
CA TYR A 447 11.52 -25.20 -3.07
C TYR A 447 12.95 -24.89 -2.65
N SER A 448 13.87 -25.82 -2.93
CA SER A 448 15.31 -25.60 -2.94
C SER A 448 15.82 -25.97 -4.32
N HIS A 449 16.76 -25.20 -4.85
CA HIS A 449 17.37 -25.52 -6.13
C HIS A 449 18.09 -26.88 -6.06
N PRO A 450 18.04 -27.72 -7.11
CA PRO A 450 18.86 -28.92 -7.20
C PRO A 450 20.35 -28.63 -6.97
N PRO A 451 21.13 -29.56 -6.39
CA PRO A 451 22.56 -29.33 -6.20
C PRO A 451 23.28 -29.01 -7.52
N ILE A 452 24.08 -27.94 -7.55
CA ILE A 452 24.91 -27.57 -8.69
C ILE A 452 26.32 -28.06 -8.40
N ASN A 453 26.90 -28.83 -9.31
CA ASN A 453 28.21 -29.47 -9.12
C ASN A 453 28.32 -30.29 -7.82
N GLY A 454 27.20 -30.89 -7.39
CA GLY A 454 27.13 -31.70 -6.17
C GLY A 454 27.04 -30.91 -4.87
N GLN A 455 26.92 -29.58 -4.93
CA GLN A 455 26.78 -28.70 -3.76
C GLN A 455 25.37 -28.12 -3.69
N ASN A 456 24.81 -28.05 -2.48
CA ASN A 456 23.53 -27.36 -2.26
C ASN A 456 23.69 -25.88 -2.62
N VAL A 457 22.66 -25.31 -3.25
CA VAL A 457 22.58 -23.87 -3.44
C VAL A 457 22.33 -23.21 -2.08
N PHE A 458 23.24 -22.30 -1.72
CA PHE A 458 23.17 -21.51 -0.51
C PHE A 458 23.53 -20.07 -0.82
N ALA A 459 22.70 -19.17 -0.29
CA ALA A 459 22.92 -17.74 -0.31
C ALA A 459 22.76 -17.20 1.10
N ALA A 460 23.82 -16.58 1.61
CA ALA A 460 23.92 -16.24 3.03
C ALA A 460 23.09 -15.02 3.42
N ALA A 461 22.69 -14.19 2.46
CA ALA A 461 21.95 -12.96 2.73
C ALA A 461 21.15 -12.51 1.52
N MET A 462 20.31 -11.49 1.70
CA MET A 462 19.43 -10.95 0.66
C MET A 462 18.47 -12.03 0.10
N GLY A 463 17.90 -11.78 -1.07
CA GLY A 463 17.03 -12.73 -1.76
C GLY A 463 15.56 -12.53 -1.43
N ASN A 464 14.68 -13.07 -2.29
CA ASN A 464 13.25 -12.93 -2.13
C ASN A 464 12.47 -14.02 -2.90
N VAL A 465 11.20 -14.18 -2.56
CA VAL A 465 10.27 -15.12 -3.20
C VAL A 465 9.02 -14.38 -3.62
N GLN A 466 8.60 -14.56 -4.86
CA GLN A 466 7.39 -13.95 -5.39
C GLN A 466 6.49 -14.98 -6.06
N ARG A 467 5.26 -15.11 -5.57
CA ARG A 467 4.20 -15.84 -6.27
C ARG A 467 3.74 -15.02 -7.47
N LEU A 468 3.73 -15.61 -8.67
CA LEU A 468 3.39 -14.95 -9.92
C LEU A 468 1.92 -15.20 -10.34
N PRO A 469 1.32 -14.31 -11.17
CA PRO A 469 -0.10 -14.43 -11.57
C PRO A 469 -0.47 -15.73 -12.29
N ASN A 470 0.47 -16.36 -13.00
CA ASN A 470 0.25 -17.66 -13.67
C ASN A 470 0.40 -18.86 -12.72
N GLY A 471 0.59 -18.64 -11.42
CA GLY A 471 0.77 -19.68 -10.40
C GLY A 471 2.22 -20.13 -10.21
N ASN A 472 3.15 -19.70 -11.07
CA ASN A 472 4.58 -19.97 -10.92
C ASN A 472 5.16 -19.21 -9.73
N THR A 473 6.38 -19.57 -9.32
CA THR A 473 7.11 -18.90 -8.25
C THR A 473 8.45 -18.40 -8.78
N PHE A 474 8.69 -17.10 -8.66
CA PHE A 474 9.98 -16.46 -8.93
C PHE A 474 10.81 -16.41 -7.66
N ILE A 475 12.09 -16.74 -7.76
CA ILE A 475 13.02 -16.82 -6.64
C ILE A 475 14.27 -16.04 -7.04
N ASN A 476 14.61 -15.01 -6.26
CA ASN A 476 15.94 -14.42 -6.27
C ASN A 476 16.79 -15.09 -5.20
N TRP A 477 17.92 -15.63 -5.60
CA TRP A 477 18.81 -16.31 -4.66
C TRP A 477 19.63 -15.34 -3.80
N GLY A 478 19.78 -14.06 -4.18
CA GLY A 478 20.47 -13.07 -3.36
C GLY A 478 22.00 -13.22 -3.37
N LEU A 479 22.63 -13.08 -2.20
CA LEU A 479 24.08 -13.06 -2.07
C LEU A 479 24.67 -14.48 -1.99
N ILE A 480 25.29 -14.88 -3.10
CA ILE A 480 25.89 -16.20 -3.27
C ILE A 480 27.39 -16.13 -2.93
N PRO A 481 27.91 -16.95 -2.00
CA PRO A 481 29.31 -16.90 -1.58
C PRO A 481 30.32 -17.14 -2.72
N ASN A 482 31.54 -16.64 -2.54
CA ASN A 482 32.64 -16.82 -3.49
C ASN A 482 32.92 -18.31 -3.76
N GLY A 483 33.15 -18.65 -5.03
CA GLY A 483 33.45 -20.02 -5.49
C GLY A 483 32.26 -20.81 -6.06
N TYR A 484 31.05 -20.24 -6.05
CA TYR A 484 29.83 -20.84 -6.60
C TYR A 484 29.46 -20.25 -7.98
N SER A 485 30.40 -20.26 -8.94
CA SER A 485 30.31 -19.57 -10.26
C SER A 485 29.26 -20.10 -11.25
N ALA A 486 28.28 -20.90 -10.80
CA ALA A 486 27.27 -21.53 -11.66
C ALA A 486 25.83 -21.43 -11.10
N VAL A 487 25.63 -20.78 -9.95
CA VAL A 487 24.30 -20.65 -9.35
C VAL A 487 23.51 -19.55 -10.06
N PRO A 488 22.26 -19.80 -10.50
CA PRO A 488 21.42 -18.76 -11.10
C PRO A 488 21.18 -17.62 -10.12
N ARG A 489 21.03 -16.41 -10.64
CA ARG A 489 20.60 -15.26 -9.81
C ARG A 489 19.10 -15.32 -9.58
N PHE A 490 18.36 -15.68 -10.62
CA PHE A 490 16.92 -15.85 -10.57
C PHE A 490 16.50 -17.20 -11.13
N THR A 491 15.52 -17.82 -10.49
CA THR A 491 14.86 -19.05 -10.96
C THR A 491 13.36 -18.85 -10.91
N GLU A 492 12.66 -19.28 -11.96
CA GLU A 492 11.21 -19.41 -11.96
C GLU A 492 10.83 -20.89 -12.03
N VAL A 493 9.93 -21.31 -11.14
CA VAL A 493 9.40 -22.68 -11.10
C VAL A 493 7.89 -22.72 -11.29
N ASP A 494 7.40 -23.75 -11.97
CA ASP A 494 5.97 -24.02 -12.07
C ASP A 494 5.39 -24.63 -10.78
N SER A 495 4.08 -24.85 -10.74
CA SER A 495 3.38 -25.46 -9.60
C SER A 495 3.84 -26.89 -9.29
N MET A 496 4.43 -27.58 -10.26
CA MET A 496 5.04 -28.90 -10.11
C MET A 496 6.51 -28.84 -9.69
N LYS A 497 7.05 -27.64 -9.46
CA LYS A 497 8.44 -27.35 -9.07
C LYS A 497 9.46 -27.62 -10.18
N ASN A 498 9.04 -27.69 -11.44
CA ASN A 498 9.96 -27.72 -12.56
C ASN A 498 10.52 -26.33 -12.80
N ILE A 499 11.83 -26.23 -13.06
CA ILE A 499 12.46 -24.99 -13.50
C ILE A 499 11.96 -24.67 -14.91
N VAL A 500 11.31 -23.53 -15.08
CA VAL A 500 10.77 -23.07 -16.37
C VAL A 500 11.55 -21.90 -16.96
N TRP A 501 12.28 -21.17 -16.12
CA TRP A 501 13.18 -20.09 -16.53
C TRP A 501 14.28 -19.86 -15.51
N GLU A 502 15.49 -19.57 -15.97
CA GLU A 502 16.59 -19.12 -15.11
C GLU A 502 17.36 -18.00 -15.76
N PHE A 503 17.87 -17.11 -14.92
CA PHE A 503 18.73 -16.02 -15.33
C PHE A 503 20.02 -16.03 -14.52
N ASN A 504 21.13 -15.81 -15.22
CA ASN A 504 22.41 -15.55 -14.60
C ASN A 504 23.18 -14.48 -15.37
N PHE A 505 24.08 -13.77 -14.68
CA PHE A 505 25.06 -12.94 -15.35
C PHE A 505 26.14 -13.83 -15.99
N VAL A 506 26.72 -13.43 -17.12
CA VAL A 506 27.84 -14.17 -17.73
C VAL A 506 29.05 -14.15 -16.81
N ASP A 507 29.32 -13.01 -16.15
CA ASP A 507 30.26 -12.93 -15.04
C ASP A 507 29.53 -13.20 -13.72
N THR A 508 29.40 -14.48 -13.41
CA THR A 508 28.62 -14.97 -12.26
C THR A 508 29.24 -14.63 -10.91
N SER A 509 30.53 -14.29 -10.86
CA SER A 509 31.29 -14.30 -9.61
C SER A 509 31.15 -13.02 -8.79
N TYR A 510 30.58 -11.95 -9.34
CA TYR A 510 30.63 -10.64 -8.68
C TYR A 510 29.34 -9.83 -8.71
N TYR A 511 28.43 -10.06 -9.65
CA TYR A 511 27.17 -9.30 -9.69
C TYR A 511 26.12 -9.86 -8.75
N ILE A 512 25.54 -9.00 -7.94
CA ILE A 512 24.59 -9.34 -6.88
C ILE A 512 23.33 -8.49 -7.08
N CYS A 513 22.18 -9.10 -6.79
CA CYS A 513 20.89 -8.43 -6.75
C CYS A 513 20.28 -8.66 -5.37
N TYR A 514 20.12 -7.60 -4.58
CA TYR A 514 19.53 -7.71 -3.23
C TYR A 514 18.13 -8.31 -3.28
N ARG A 515 17.27 -7.74 -4.12
CA ARG A 515 15.96 -8.29 -4.49
C ARG A 515 15.79 -8.27 -6.01
N GLY A 516 14.97 -9.17 -6.51
CA GLY A 516 14.52 -9.21 -7.89
C GLY A 516 13.04 -9.56 -7.93
N TYR A 517 12.29 -8.90 -8.79
CA TYR A 517 10.86 -9.14 -8.94
C TYR A 517 10.49 -9.31 -10.40
N LYS A 518 9.36 -9.94 -10.68
CA LYS A 518 8.83 -10.08 -12.03
C LYS A 518 7.42 -9.53 -12.10
N PHE A 519 7.22 -8.52 -12.92
CA PHE A 519 5.94 -7.84 -13.09
C PHE A 519 5.53 -7.81 -14.55
N ASP A 520 4.23 -7.81 -14.82
CA ASP A 520 3.76 -7.39 -16.14
C ASP A 520 3.96 -5.87 -16.24
N TRP A 521 5.02 -5.47 -16.95
CA TRP A 521 5.42 -4.07 -17.02
C TRP A 521 5.08 -3.47 -18.36
N ASN A 522 4.34 -2.38 -18.30
CA ASN A 522 4.08 -1.55 -19.45
C ASN A 522 4.33 -0.09 -19.05
N ARG A 523 5.24 0.58 -19.78
CA ARG A 523 5.49 2.02 -19.61
C ARG A 523 4.25 2.87 -19.92
N CYS A 524 3.34 2.33 -20.73
CA CYS A 524 2.06 2.93 -21.05
C CYS A 524 0.93 1.95 -20.67
N PRO A 525 0.58 1.82 -19.38
CA PRO A 525 -0.44 0.87 -18.95
C PRO A 525 -1.85 1.31 -19.42
N PRO A 526 -2.74 0.34 -19.72
CA PRO A 526 -4.14 0.67 -19.97
C PRO A 526 -4.81 1.22 -18.71
N ALA A 527 -5.93 1.93 -18.87
CA ALA A 527 -6.80 2.26 -17.74
C ALA A 527 -7.26 0.97 -17.04
N LEU A 528 -7.40 1.00 -15.71
CA LEU A 528 -7.82 -0.16 -14.94
C LEU A 528 -9.31 -0.44 -15.18
N ASP A 529 -9.66 -1.67 -15.57
CA ASP A 529 -11.05 -2.08 -15.82
C ASP A 529 -11.97 -1.78 -14.63
N SER A 530 -11.47 -1.92 -13.40
CA SER A 530 -12.23 -1.67 -12.16
C SER A 530 -12.59 -0.20 -11.93
N THR A 531 -11.95 0.71 -12.66
CA THR A 531 -12.14 2.17 -12.53
C THR A 531 -13.05 2.74 -13.60
N LEU A 532 -13.39 1.93 -14.60
CA LEU A 532 -14.29 2.31 -15.68
C LEU A 532 -15.69 2.51 -15.11
N ALA A 533 -16.24 3.71 -15.27
CA ALA A 533 -17.56 4.07 -14.77
C ALA A 533 -18.41 4.72 -15.86
N ILE A 534 -19.71 4.45 -15.77
CA ILE A 534 -20.72 4.89 -16.72
C ILE A 534 -21.75 5.66 -15.91
N THR A 535 -21.89 6.94 -16.19
CA THR A 535 -22.75 7.85 -15.43
C THR A 535 -23.61 8.68 -16.38
N TYR A 536 -24.66 9.31 -15.84
CA TYR A 536 -25.54 10.21 -16.59
C TYR A 536 -26.11 9.61 -17.90
N VAL A 537 -26.42 8.30 -17.89
CA VAL A 537 -27.02 7.63 -19.05
C VAL A 537 -28.46 8.13 -19.25
N SER A 538 -28.73 8.67 -20.44
CA SER A 538 -30.05 9.14 -20.87
C SER A 538 -30.54 8.33 -22.08
N SER A 539 -31.59 8.81 -22.77
CA SER A 539 -32.04 8.17 -24.01
C SER A 539 -31.10 8.36 -25.19
N ASP A 540 -30.23 9.37 -25.18
CA ASP A 540 -29.37 9.73 -26.31
C ASP A 540 -27.96 10.16 -25.89
N SER A 541 -27.62 10.04 -24.60
CA SER A 541 -26.30 10.41 -24.08
C SER A 541 -25.83 9.52 -22.95
N ALA A 542 -24.52 9.52 -22.71
CA ALA A 542 -23.86 8.88 -21.57
C ALA A 542 -22.52 9.57 -21.29
N VAL A 543 -22.09 9.58 -20.03
CA VAL A 543 -20.75 10.04 -19.63
C VAL A 543 -19.94 8.84 -19.17
N LEU A 544 -18.79 8.66 -19.80
CA LEU A 544 -17.87 7.57 -19.51
C LEU A 544 -16.62 8.15 -18.85
N THR A 545 -16.26 7.61 -17.69
CA THR A 545 -15.13 8.07 -16.88
C THR A 545 -14.22 6.91 -16.50
N TRP A 546 -12.96 7.21 -16.25
CA TRP A 546 -11.97 6.25 -15.76
C TRP A 546 -11.00 6.94 -14.80
N GLU A 547 -10.29 6.17 -13.99
CA GLU A 547 -9.12 6.72 -13.30
C GLU A 547 -7.96 6.79 -14.28
N GLU A 548 -7.23 7.90 -14.26
CA GLU A 548 -6.06 8.07 -15.09
C GLU A 548 -5.00 7.04 -14.66
N PRO A 549 -4.61 6.09 -15.53
CA PRO A 549 -3.43 5.30 -15.24
C PRO A 549 -2.24 6.25 -15.12
N ASN A 550 -1.28 5.92 -14.25
CA ASN A 550 -0.11 6.75 -13.98
C ASN A 550 0.51 7.26 -15.32
N PHE A 551 0.30 8.55 -15.59
CA PHE A 551 0.89 9.35 -16.67
C PHE A 551 0.56 8.93 -18.12
N SER A 552 -0.71 8.66 -18.43
CA SER A 552 -1.19 8.72 -19.83
C SER A 552 -1.26 10.17 -20.34
N SER A 553 -0.64 10.45 -21.48
CA SER A 553 -0.65 11.79 -22.11
C SER A 553 -1.96 12.09 -22.86
N SER A 554 -2.63 11.05 -23.34
CA SER A 554 -3.91 11.09 -24.05
C SER A 554 -4.52 9.70 -24.14
N TYR A 555 -5.71 9.59 -24.72
CA TYR A 555 -6.46 8.34 -24.85
C TYR A 555 -7.04 8.21 -26.25
N ILE A 556 -7.15 6.98 -26.74
CA ILE A 556 -8.06 6.61 -27.83
C ILE A 556 -9.23 5.87 -27.20
N PHE A 557 -10.37 6.53 -27.18
CA PHE A 557 -11.63 5.93 -26.78
C PHE A 557 -12.31 5.33 -28.01
N GLN A 558 -12.91 4.15 -27.85
CA GLN A 558 -13.71 3.51 -28.90
C GLN A 558 -15.08 3.12 -28.37
N TYR A 559 -16.10 3.32 -29.20
CA TYR A 559 -17.45 2.81 -28.94
C TYR A 559 -18.14 2.37 -30.22
N LYS A 560 -19.10 1.47 -30.08
CA LYS A 560 -19.96 1.01 -31.16
C LYS A 560 -21.28 0.49 -30.61
N LEU A 561 -22.30 0.42 -31.46
CA LEU A 561 -23.45 -0.43 -31.15
C LEU A 561 -22.96 -1.87 -30.96
N THR A 562 -23.49 -2.59 -29.98
CA THR A 562 -23.13 -3.99 -29.76
C THR A 562 -23.39 -4.85 -31.01
N THR A 563 -24.39 -4.48 -31.82
CA THR A 563 -24.73 -5.11 -33.10
C THR A 563 -23.82 -4.72 -34.27
N SER A 564 -23.00 -3.69 -34.13
CA SER A 564 -22.05 -3.22 -35.15
C SER A 564 -20.70 -3.93 -35.04
N THR A 565 -20.00 -4.05 -36.17
CA THR A 565 -18.59 -4.45 -36.24
C THR A 565 -17.63 -3.27 -36.26
N ASP A 566 -18.14 -2.07 -36.58
CA ASP A 566 -17.32 -0.89 -36.83
C ASP A 566 -17.22 -0.04 -35.56
N TRP A 567 -15.98 0.18 -35.10
CA TRP A 567 -15.67 1.03 -33.95
C TRP A 567 -15.55 2.50 -34.36
N ILE A 568 -16.21 3.38 -33.62
CA ILE A 568 -15.98 4.82 -33.69
C ILE A 568 -14.84 5.14 -32.72
N SER A 569 -13.73 5.68 -33.24
CA SER A 569 -12.56 6.07 -32.42
C SER A 569 -12.54 7.57 -32.20
N VAL A 570 -12.35 8.00 -30.95
CA VAL A 570 -12.27 9.41 -30.57
C VAL A 570 -11.01 9.62 -29.71
N PRO A 571 -10.08 10.51 -30.11
CA PRO A 571 -8.98 10.90 -29.25
C PRO A 571 -9.45 11.80 -28.11
N GLY A 572 -8.90 11.62 -26.92
CA GLY A 572 -9.20 12.42 -25.73
C GLY A 572 -7.95 12.81 -24.93
N PHE A 573 -8.02 13.89 -24.16
CA PHE A 573 -6.91 14.41 -23.34
C PHE A 573 -7.28 14.51 -21.85
N THR A 574 -8.39 13.89 -21.46
CA THR A 574 -8.96 13.93 -20.11
C THR A 574 -9.54 12.55 -19.79
N ASN A 575 -9.73 12.26 -18.51
CA ASN A 575 -10.26 10.97 -18.02
C ASN A 575 -11.78 10.78 -18.10
N SER A 576 -12.43 11.55 -18.97
CA SER A 576 -13.87 11.53 -19.17
C SER A 576 -14.20 11.84 -20.63
N ILE A 577 -15.27 11.23 -21.16
CA ILE A 577 -15.87 11.59 -22.43
C ILE A 577 -17.40 11.58 -22.32
N SER A 578 -18.03 12.62 -22.87
CA SER A 578 -19.48 12.69 -23.02
C SER A 578 -19.86 12.25 -24.44
N LEU A 579 -20.76 11.27 -24.52
CA LEU A 579 -21.36 10.83 -25.77
C LEU A 579 -22.75 11.44 -25.89
N ASP A 580 -23.06 12.00 -27.05
CA ASP A 580 -24.36 12.55 -27.40
C ASP A 580 -24.83 11.98 -28.74
N ASN A 581 -26.12 12.14 -29.06
CA ASN A 581 -26.75 11.62 -30.28
C ASN A 581 -26.70 10.08 -30.40
N LEU A 582 -26.70 9.38 -29.26
CA LEU A 582 -26.81 7.93 -29.22
C LEU A 582 -28.21 7.48 -29.62
N ILE A 583 -28.33 6.26 -30.16
CA ILE A 583 -29.62 5.68 -30.51
C ILE A 583 -30.33 5.28 -29.21
N PRO A 584 -31.58 5.69 -28.99
CA PRO A 584 -32.35 5.26 -27.82
C PRO A 584 -32.58 3.76 -27.75
N ASN A 585 -32.72 3.23 -26.53
CA ASN A 585 -32.96 1.81 -26.26
C ASN A 585 -31.97 0.88 -26.98
N SER A 586 -30.69 1.24 -26.99
CA SER A 586 -29.65 0.52 -27.73
C SER A 586 -28.43 0.23 -26.85
N PHE A 587 -27.88 -0.98 -27.01
CA PHE A 587 -26.66 -1.41 -26.33
C PHE A 587 -25.42 -0.92 -27.07
N TYR A 588 -24.48 -0.39 -26.31
CA TYR A 588 -23.19 0.09 -26.78
C TYR A 588 -22.06 -0.64 -26.06
N ASP A 589 -21.10 -1.11 -26.85
CA ASP A 589 -19.82 -1.61 -26.39
C ASP A 589 -18.81 -0.46 -26.43
N TRP A 590 -17.95 -0.35 -25.42
CA TRP A 590 -16.89 0.65 -25.37
C TRP A 590 -15.61 0.13 -24.72
N GLN A 591 -14.48 0.74 -25.09
CA GLN A 591 -13.14 0.41 -24.59
C GLN A 591 -12.21 1.63 -24.74
N ILE A 592 -11.11 1.66 -23.98
CA ILE A 592 -10.13 2.75 -24.03
C ILE A 592 -8.72 2.20 -24.18
N GLN A 593 -7.88 2.92 -24.92
CA GLN A 593 -6.45 2.75 -24.99
C GLN A 593 -5.76 4.02 -24.50
N SER A 594 -4.87 3.91 -23.50
CA SER A 594 -3.93 4.95 -23.11
C SER A 594 -2.86 5.16 -24.18
N ILE A 595 -2.52 6.42 -24.44
CA ILE A 595 -1.44 6.85 -25.34
C ILE A 595 -0.42 7.67 -24.55
N CYS A 596 0.85 7.30 -24.67
CA CYS A 596 1.96 7.94 -23.98
C CYS A 596 2.88 8.56 -25.03
N MET A 597 2.52 9.77 -25.46
CA MET A 597 3.02 10.42 -26.68
C MET A 597 4.52 10.72 -26.63
N ASP A 598 5.07 10.96 -25.44
CA ASP A 598 6.47 11.35 -25.27
C ASP A 598 7.47 10.25 -25.69
N PHE A 599 7.00 9.00 -25.77
CA PHE A 599 7.84 7.84 -26.09
C PHE A 599 7.30 6.99 -27.25
N GLY A 600 6.18 7.40 -27.85
CA GLY A 600 5.55 6.69 -28.96
C GLY A 600 4.88 5.36 -28.57
N ASP A 601 4.59 5.16 -27.29
CA ASP A 601 3.99 3.93 -26.76
C ASP A 601 2.45 4.06 -26.67
N SER A 602 1.76 2.92 -26.79
CA SER A 602 0.32 2.81 -26.56
C SER A 602 0.01 1.51 -25.81
N SER A 603 -0.97 1.57 -24.92
CA SER A 603 -1.46 0.40 -24.19
C SER A 603 -2.26 -0.56 -25.10
N ALA A 604 -2.64 -1.74 -24.59
CA ALA A 604 -3.76 -2.47 -25.16
C ALA A 604 -5.09 -1.74 -24.85
N PHE A 605 -6.17 -2.05 -25.57
CA PHE A 605 -7.48 -1.60 -25.14
C PHE A 605 -7.89 -2.30 -23.83
N THR A 606 -8.64 -1.60 -22.98
CA THR A 606 -9.32 -2.18 -21.82
C THR A 606 -10.25 -3.33 -22.24
N THR A 607 -10.73 -4.10 -21.28
CA THR A 607 -11.83 -5.03 -21.56
C THR A 607 -13.06 -4.25 -22.07
N ILE A 608 -13.82 -4.88 -22.96
CA ILE A 608 -15.03 -4.28 -23.50
C ILE A 608 -16.06 -4.14 -22.37
N GLN A 609 -16.46 -2.91 -22.11
CA GLN A 609 -17.54 -2.55 -21.21
C GLN A 609 -18.82 -2.28 -22.02
N GLN A 610 -19.98 -2.47 -21.39
CA GLN A 610 -21.27 -2.30 -22.07
C GLN A 610 -22.21 -1.39 -21.27
N PHE A 611 -22.97 -0.55 -21.97
CA PHE A 611 -24.12 0.16 -21.43
C PHE A 611 -25.31 0.13 -22.40
N ASN A 612 -26.48 0.47 -21.90
CA ASN A 612 -27.70 0.62 -22.69
C ASN A 612 -28.26 2.01 -22.51
N THR A 613 -28.53 2.72 -23.60
CA THR A 613 -29.29 3.98 -23.54
C THR A 613 -30.71 3.71 -23.09
N LEU A 614 -31.30 4.67 -22.38
CA LEU A 614 -32.69 4.55 -21.96
C LEU A 614 -33.61 4.60 -23.19
N PRO A 615 -34.79 3.96 -23.14
CA PRO A 615 -35.82 4.26 -24.13
C PRO A 615 -36.16 5.75 -24.07
N VAL A 616 -36.53 6.33 -25.22
CA VAL A 616 -37.11 7.68 -25.23
C VAL A 616 -38.33 7.64 -24.32
N ALA A 617 -38.28 8.40 -23.23
CA ALA A 617 -39.46 8.61 -22.43
C ALA A 617 -40.49 9.31 -23.33
N THR A 618 -41.61 8.65 -23.62
CA THR A 618 -42.83 9.39 -23.95
C THR A 618 -43.07 10.31 -22.77
N THR A 619 -42.95 11.61 -23.01
CA THR A 619 -42.88 12.65 -21.99
C THR A 619 -43.85 12.38 -20.84
N SER A 620 -43.31 12.06 -19.66
CA SER A 620 -44.06 12.15 -18.42
C SER A 620 -44.25 13.63 -18.11
N ILE A 621 -45.34 14.22 -18.60
CA ILE A 621 -45.70 15.61 -18.29
C ILE A 621 -46.35 15.61 -16.90
N ASN A 622 -45.52 15.70 -15.87
CA ASN A 622 -45.96 16.19 -14.57
C ASN A 622 -46.22 17.69 -14.66
N GLY A 623 -47.45 18.10 -14.38
CA GLY A 623 -47.77 19.37 -13.73
C GLY A 623 -47.75 20.62 -14.61
N ASP A 624 -48.95 21.06 -15.00
CA ASP A 624 -49.27 22.40 -15.49
C ASP A 624 -48.84 22.78 -16.92
N ALA A 625 -49.41 22.06 -17.89
CA ALA A 625 -49.61 22.61 -19.22
C ALA A 625 -50.42 23.93 -19.13
N THR A 626 -49.76 25.09 -19.28
CA THR A 626 -50.41 26.42 -19.31
C THR A 626 -51.26 26.65 -20.54
N TRP A 627 -51.07 25.82 -21.57
CA TRP A 627 -51.82 25.83 -22.81
C TRP A 627 -53.13 25.03 -22.75
N PHE A 628 -53.46 24.39 -21.62
CA PHE A 628 -54.72 23.66 -21.41
C PHE A 628 -55.31 24.01 -20.04
N ASN A 629 -56.45 24.71 -20.03
CA ASN A 629 -57.14 25.11 -18.81
C ASN A 629 -58.52 24.47 -18.73
N VAL A 630 -58.93 24.20 -17.49
CA VAL A 630 -60.17 23.49 -17.15
C VAL A 630 -60.87 24.25 -16.04
N PHE A 631 -62.15 24.61 -16.23
CA PHE A 631 -62.91 25.43 -15.27
C PHE A 631 -64.44 25.26 -15.44
N PRO A 632 -65.25 25.45 -14.39
CA PRO A 632 -64.83 25.69 -13.00
C PRO A 632 -64.26 24.41 -12.37
N ILE A 633 -63.41 24.57 -11.36
CA ILE A 633 -63.00 23.48 -10.47
C ILE A 633 -63.22 24.00 -9.04
N PRO A 634 -64.09 23.39 -8.22
CA PRO A 634 -64.90 22.18 -8.50
C PRO A 634 -66.01 22.38 -9.54
N ALA A 635 -66.39 21.29 -10.23
CA ALA A 635 -67.47 21.25 -11.23
C ALA A 635 -68.62 20.34 -10.77
N GLN A 636 -69.85 20.66 -11.15
CA GLN A 636 -71.05 19.85 -10.86
C GLN A 636 -71.49 19.08 -12.10
N ASP A 637 -72.17 19.75 -13.05
CA ASP A 637 -72.75 19.08 -14.23
C ASP A 637 -71.88 19.20 -15.48
N ILE A 638 -71.09 20.27 -15.59
CA ILE A 638 -70.30 20.60 -16.79
C ILE A 638 -68.91 21.12 -16.44
N VAL A 639 -67.98 20.93 -17.37
CA VAL A 639 -66.62 21.47 -17.34
C VAL A 639 -66.33 22.16 -18.66
N HIS A 640 -65.82 23.39 -18.61
CA HIS A 640 -65.28 24.07 -19.78
C HIS A 640 -63.78 23.83 -19.88
N ILE A 641 -63.32 23.62 -21.11
CA ILE A 641 -61.91 23.57 -21.44
C ILE A 641 -61.56 24.63 -22.47
N ASN A 642 -60.39 25.22 -22.31
CA ASN A 642 -59.74 25.95 -23.39
C ASN A 642 -58.31 25.47 -23.57
N PHE A 643 -57.87 25.43 -24.81
CA PHE A 643 -56.50 25.06 -25.13
C PHE A 643 -56.01 25.70 -26.42
N ASN A 644 -54.72 25.99 -26.47
CA ASN A 644 -54.09 26.58 -27.65
C ASN A 644 -53.18 25.56 -28.32
N VAL A 645 -53.31 25.38 -29.63
CA VAL A 645 -52.44 24.50 -30.44
C VAL A 645 -51.84 25.29 -31.60
N ASN A 646 -50.62 24.95 -32.01
CA ASN A 646 -49.87 25.72 -33.02
C ASN A 646 -50.15 25.27 -34.47
N GLU A 647 -50.94 24.21 -34.64
CA GLU A 647 -51.36 23.68 -35.93
C GLU A 647 -52.72 22.98 -35.78
N SER A 648 -53.36 22.59 -36.88
CA SER A 648 -54.60 21.82 -36.81
C SER A 648 -54.27 20.33 -36.67
N LEU A 649 -54.71 19.69 -35.59
CA LEU A 649 -54.47 18.27 -35.33
C LEU A 649 -55.68 17.58 -34.69
N GLN A 650 -55.69 16.24 -34.76
CA GLN A 650 -56.69 15.41 -34.13
C GLN A 650 -56.24 15.05 -32.70
N LEU A 651 -57.11 15.25 -31.73
CA LEU A 651 -56.86 15.02 -30.32
C LEU A 651 -57.86 14.01 -29.76
N SER A 652 -57.46 13.32 -28.69
CA SER A 652 -58.31 12.51 -27.83
C SER A 652 -58.41 13.20 -26.47
N LEU A 653 -59.65 13.42 -26.01
CA LEU A 653 -59.96 13.94 -24.69
C LEU A 653 -60.53 12.81 -23.83
N GLU A 654 -59.92 12.55 -22.69
CA GLU A 654 -60.33 11.51 -21.76
C GLU A 654 -60.50 12.06 -20.34
N ILE A 655 -61.48 11.55 -19.59
CA ILE A 655 -61.56 11.73 -18.13
C ILE A 655 -61.29 10.38 -17.49
N VAL A 656 -60.36 10.36 -16.54
CA VAL A 656 -59.86 9.14 -15.91
C VAL A 656 -60.00 9.25 -14.39
N ASN A 657 -60.53 8.22 -13.73
CA ASN A 657 -60.64 8.19 -12.28
C ASN A 657 -59.29 7.88 -11.59
N LEU A 658 -59.24 7.95 -10.25
CA LEU A 658 -58.02 7.68 -9.47
C LEU A 658 -57.43 6.27 -9.65
N LEU A 659 -58.24 5.30 -10.10
CA LEU A 659 -57.80 3.92 -10.38
C LEU A 659 -57.26 3.76 -11.80
N GLY A 660 -57.21 4.83 -12.60
CA GLY A 660 -56.74 4.79 -13.98
C GLY A 660 -57.79 4.33 -15.00
N ALA A 661 -59.06 4.16 -14.61
CA ALA A 661 -60.13 3.79 -15.53
C ALA A 661 -60.68 5.02 -16.26
N VAL A 662 -60.77 4.95 -17.59
CA VAL A 662 -61.37 5.98 -18.44
C VAL A 662 -62.89 5.96 -18.26
N VAL A 663 -63.46 7.07 -17.81
CA VAL A 663 -64.90 7.26 -17.55
C VAL A 663 -65.58 8.12 -18.62
N TYR A 664 -64.80 8.87 -19.39
CA TYR A 664 -65.25 9.64 -20.56
C TYR A 664 -64.13 9.62 -21.61
N SER A 665 -64.46 9.49 -22.89
CA SER A 665 -63.50 9.61 -24.00
C SER A 665 -64.18 10.17 -25.24
N GLU A 666 -63.52 11.08 -25.95
CA GLU A 666 -63.97 11.69 -27.20
C GLU A 666 -62.78 12.02 -28.10
N SER A 667 -62.93 11.88 -29.42
CA SER A 667 -61.98 12.42 -30.40
C SER A 667 -62.44 13.80 -30.87
N LEU A 668 -61.54 14.79 -30.86
CA LEU A 668 -61.83 16.16 -31.28
C LEU A 668 -60.80 16.69 -32.29
N THR A 669 -61.27 17.49 -33.24
CA THR A 669 -60.41 18.20 -34.18
C THR A 669 -60.12 19.60 -33.65
N ALA A 670 -58.84 19.88 -33.40
CA ALA A 670 -58.36 21.19 -32.97
C ALA A 670 -57.92 22.02 -34.18
N SER A 671 -58.26 23.31 -34.19
CA SER A 671 -57.76 24.26 -35.19
C SER A 671 -56.55 25.02 -34.63
N ASN A 672 -55.63 25.45 -35.49
CA ASN A 672 -54.53 26.33 -35.07
C ASN A 672 -55.07 27.56 -34.31
N GLY A 673 -54.51 27.84 -33.12
CA GLY A 673 -54.94 28.88 -32.20
C GLY A 673 -55.76 28.36 -31.01
N LEU A 674 -56.51 29.27 -30.38
CA LEU A 674 -57.33 28.97 -29.21
C LEU A 674 -58.56 28.14 -29.60
N ASN A 675 -58.78 27.05 -28.89
CA ASN A 675 -59.93 26.16 -29.00
C ASN A 675 -60.66 26.12 -27.66
N GLU A 676 -61.98 26.12 -27.70
CA GLU A 676 -62.83 26.02 -26.51
C GLU A 676 -63.87 24.92 -26.68
N ARG A 677 -64.18 24.22 -25.59
CA ARG A 677 -65.22 23.17 -25.53
C ARG A 677 -65.88 23.15 -24.15
N THR A 678 -67.12 22.69 -24.14
CA THR A 678 -67.88 22.39 -22.92
C THR A 678 -68.17 20.90 -22.91
N ILE A 679 -67.82 20.24 -21.81
CA ILE A 679 -67.94 18.81 -21.60
C ILE A 679 -68.96 18.57 -20.50
N SER A 680 -69.95 17.72 -20.76
CA SER A 680 -70.89 17.26 -19.74
C SER A 680 -70.22 16.20 -18.89
N ILE A 681 -70.19 16.41 -17.57
CA ILE A 681 -69.74 15.42 -16.58
C ILE A 681 -70.90 14.84 -15.78
N ASP A 682 -72.14 15.16 -16.16
CA ASP A 682 -73.37 14.60 -15.61
C ASP A 682 -73.32 13.06 -15.59
N GLY A 683 -73.50 12.49 -14.39
CA GLY A 683 -73.40 11.05 -14.13
C GLY A 683 -72.06 10.55 -13.59
N LEU A 684 -71.01 11.39 -13.49
CA LEU A 684 -69.81 11.04 -12.73
C LEU A 684 -70.07 11.15 -11.22
N THR A 685 -69.56 10.20 -10.44
CA THR A 685 -69.66 10.24 -8.97
C THR A 685 -68.78 11.36 -8.39
N GLU A 686 -69.19 11.95 -7.27
CA GLU A 686 -68.37 12.94 -6.55
C GLU A 686 -66.96 12.41 -6.25
N GLY A 687 -65.93 13.19 -6.55
CA GLY A 687 -64.55 12.77 -6.35
C GLY A 687 -63.51 13.44 -7.24
N PHE A 688 -62.27 12.95 -7.15
CA PHE A 688 -61.13 13.42 -7.94
C PHE A 688 -61.01 12.63 -9.25
N TYR A 689 -60.84 13.36 -10.34
CA TYR A 689 -60.58 12.81 -11.66
C TYR A 689 -59.43 13.56 -12.33
N PHE A 690 -58.91 12.99 -13.41
CA PHE A 690 -57.96 13.65 -14.28
C PHE A 690 -58.51 13.73 -15.70
N MET A 691 -58.57 14.95 -16.22
CA MET A 691 -58.86 15.21 -17.62
C MET A 691 -57.55 15.24 -18.41
N GLN A 692 -57.49 14.48 -19.50
CA GLN A 692 -56.32 14.26 -20.34
C GLN A 692 -56.66 14.62 -21.79
N LEU A 693 -55.82 15.43 -22.42
CA LEU A 693 -55.93 15.78 -23.82
C LEU A 693 -54.64 15.34 -24.53
N THR A 694 -54.73 14.42 -25.49
CA THR A 694 -53.57 13.78 -26.13
C THR A 694 -53.72 13.80 -27.65
N GLY A 695 -52.66 14.19 -28.36
CA GLY A 695 -52.50 14.11 -29.81
C GLY A 695 -51.13 13.55 -30.17
N ASP A 696 -50.81 13.47 -31.46
CA ASP A 696 -49.60 12.82 -31.96
C ASP A 696 -48.31 13.31 -31.28
N ASN A 697 -48.19 14.62 -31.03
CA ASN A 697 -47.00 15.24 -30.44
C ASN A 697 -47.28 16.15 -29.23
N ILE A 698 -48.52 16.18 -28.72
CA ILE A 698 -48.90 16.98 -27.55
C ILE A 698 -49.70 16.15 -26.56
N SER A 699 -49.47 16.35 -25.27
CA SER A 699 -50.34 15.81 -24.23
C SER A 699 -50.43 16.79 -23.05
N ALA A 700 -51.60 16.90 -22.44
CA ALA A 700 -51.81 17.66 -21.24
C ALA A 700 -52.76 16.93 -20.29
N ARG A 701 -52.51 17.07 -18.99
CA ARG A 701 -53.35 16.49 -17.93
C ARG A 701 -53.66 17.54 -16.87
N LYS A 702 -54.93 17.65 -16.48
CA LYS A 702 -55.39 18.51 -15.39
C LYS A 702 -56.27 17.72 -14.43
N GLN A 703 -56.05 17.91 -13.14
CA GLN A 703 -56.91 17.36 -12.10
C GLN A 703 -58.22 18.16 -12.08
N ILE A 704 -59.36 17.47 -12.01
CA ILE A 704 -60.68 18.06 -11.81
C ILE A 704 -61.32 17.47 -10.56
N VAL A 705 -62.20 18.24 -9.94
CA VAL A 705 -62.98 17.84 -8.76
C VAL A 705 -64.45 17.89 -9.15
N VAL A 706 -65.13 16.75 -9.08
CA VAL A 706 -66.58 16.63 -9.31
C VAL A 706 -67.28 16.69 -7.96
N GLN A 707 -68.28 17.57 -7.84
CA GLN A 707 -69.07 17.83 -6.63
C GLN A 707 -70.56 17.64 -6.84
#